data_AF-A0A7K0DGS3-F1
#
_entry.id   AF-A0A7K0DGS3-F1
#
_cell.length_a   1.000
_cell.length_b   1.000
_cell.length_c   1.000
_cell.angle_alpha   90.00
_cell.angle_beta   90.00
_cell.angle_gamma   90.00
#
_symmetry.space_group_name_H-M   'P 1'
#
loop_
_entity.id
_entity.type
_entity.pdbx_description
1 polymer ?
#
loop_
_entity_poly.entity_id
_entity_poly.type
_entity_poly.pdbx_seq_one_letter_code
_entity_poly.pdbx_strand_id
1 'polypeptide(L)'
;MSQRYWLSVDIGTENIVAGRSDSGGGPPRLLALTDSGSSRLPSVVHVRSPAQIVVGEDAQLSGLTDPQGLIAAPGRWITMGHTTVRTVHGDVSVVSLLAAVLGYVTRRAQLDAGGERPEGIVLVHPPFWQPAQITLLAESARILGYSPELIRTIDSARAVLQLHRSLDRAPSGTRAAVFDLGAGSLDVAVFTVDEYGYPRSSAAQSTGEINGRGFDDAIRRWAETQFAESAPEVVTRLTDRNGDEFRDLMASAHAAKEALSTDAPATIGLVFADSRREIGLTREQFESIILADVARAVDFARATLLSAGATHAGDIGVIHLAGGCTFIPAVQRAVRELCPAVTADEPGAAARGALVTSVAEILRAPDEVRPTEHSRDPDRGREQRPPRIRSAPQAHVRSPWQDPRKPRRRTPLIVIGCVIALALVAGAAAAAAWFSSERGQSDSALAKLAARSTLPIGNNPNYIALADQGVYIAGDDRTIWVVDPTTEKVSTVITVGKRILGLVADRANSLIFVGVSTGESDSALETIDTRSNTIVATIPLGHWLTTMSLDAADHVLYCAVEDVVRGVGGPATIVAVDTSTHAIVSNTPTSYQITRLAVDSGSHRLFALSGHNIVPMARNGQADGSSIPFAGTVYQMAVEPTNGTLHVLSAPGRGEPTDPGYHLSLSIVDIRGRAATKIIAAGSGSGSIVFDPSIDAEFIGDCIGTPSAGGLVLVLDTSSAAIVTRIPAGRTMIESLQLAVDTASHTLYALGADSLTVIGP
;
A
#
# COMPACT_ATOMS: atom_id res chain seq x y z
N MET A 1 16.97 33.29 -35.01
CA MET A 1 16.15 33.29 -33.78
C MET A 1 16.32 31.91 -33.17
N SER A 2 16.64 31.81 -31.89
CA SER A 2 16.68 30.50 -31.23
C SER A 2 15.28 29.90 -31.20
N GLN A 3 15.16 28.62 -31.54
CA GLN A 3 13.89 27.91 -31.44
C GLN A 3 13.71 27.49 -29.99
N ARG A 4 12.99 28.31 -29.22
CA ARG A 4 12.51 27.92 -27.90
C ARG A 4 11.66 26.65 -28.02
N TYR A 5 11.89 25.71 -27.13
CA TYR A 5 11.16 24.44 -27.08
C TYR A 5 11.10 23.91 -25.64
N TRP A 6 10.10 23.08 -25.37
CA TRP A 6 9.90 22.42 -24.09
C TRP A 6 10.20 20.92 -24.21
N LEU A 7 10.82 20.40 -23.14
CA LEU A 7 11.14 18.99 -22.98
C LEU A 7 10.14 18.36 -22.00
N SER A 8 9.64 17.17 -22.28
CA SER A 8 8.99 16.33 -21.28
C SER A 8 9.83 15.09 -21.02
N VAL A 9 9.81 14.59 -19.78
CA VAL A 9 10.49 13.35 -19.40
C VAL A 9 9.58 12.51 -18.53
N ASP A 10 9.36 11.28 -18.98
CA ASP A 10 8.67 10.21 -18.27
C ASP A 10 9.70 9.18 -17.79
N ILE A 11 9.89 9.09 -16.48
CA ILE A 11 10.86 8.19 -15.83
C ILE A 11 10.10 6.95 -15.38
N GLY A 12 9.72 6.12 -16.35
CA GLY A 12 9.09 4.83 -16.10
C GLY A 12 10.02 3.87 -15.36
N THR A 13 9.46 2.79 -14.81
CA THR A 13 10.23 1.81 -14.00
C THR A 13 11.26 1.04 -14.85
N GLU A 14 11.01 0.85 -16.14
CA GLU A 14 11.85 0.04 -17.03
C GLU A 14 12.39 0.85 -18.22
N ASN A 15 11.61 1.80 -18.72
CA ASN A 15 12.00 2.68 -19.81
C ASN A 15 11.78 4.15 -19.40
N ILE A 16 12.76 4.98 -19.74
CA ILE A 16 12.64 6.44 -19.77
C ILE A 16 12.22 6.83 -21.19
N VAL A 17 11.24 7.72 -21.30
CA VAL A 17 10.76 8.26 -22.58
C VAL A 17 10.71 9.79 -22.48
N ALA A 18 11.01 10.48 -23.57
CA ALA A 18 11.02 11.94 -23.60
C ALA A 18 10.32 12.49 -24.84
N GLY A 19 9.68 13.65 -24.68
CA GLY A 19 9.03 14.39 -25.75
C GLY A 19 9.65 15.77 -25.97
N ARG A 20 9.50 16.31 -27.18
CA ARG A 20 9.82 17.69 -27.53
C ARG A 20 8.61 18.37 -28.15
N SER A 21 8.37 19.63 -27.80
CA SER A 21 7.42 20.50 -28.47
C SER A 21 8.00 21.90 -28.61
N ASP A 22 7.92 22.47 -29.81
CA ASP A 22 8.50 23.78 -30.10
C ASP A 22 7.55 24.88 -29.60
N SER A 23 8.07 25.89 -28.89
CA SER A 23 7.27 26.95 -28.26
C SER A 23 6.49 27.79 -29.30
N GLY A 24 6.85 27.73 -30.59
CA GLY A 24 6.12 28.36 -31.69
C GLY A 24 4.81 27.65 -32.09
N GLY A 25 4.51 26.49 -31.52
CA GLY A 25 3.32 25.69 -31.80
C GLY A 25 3.57 24.59 -32.83
N GLY A 26 3.55 23.34 -32.36
CA GLY A 26 3.62 22.13 -33.17
C GLY A 26 3.14 20.92 -32.36
N PRO A 27 2.78 19.78 -33.01
CA PRO A 27 2.41 18.58 -32.28
C PRO A 27 3.63 18.02 -31.52
N PRO A 28 3.48 17.59 -30.26
CA PRO A 28 4.58 17.03 -29.50
C PRO A 28 5.05 15.72 -30.13
N ARG A 29 6.37 15.60 -30.32
CA ARG A 29 7.05 14.43 -30.88
C ARG A 29 7.90 13.74 -29.83
N LEU A 30 8.11 12.43 -29.96
CA LEU A 30 9.09 11.72 -29.13
C LEU A 30 10.53 12.07 -29.56
N LEU A 31 11.44 12.03 -28.61
CA LEU A 31 12.87 12.28 -28.79
C LEU A 31 13.64 10.95 -28.94
N ALA A 32 14.59 10.88 -29.86
CA ALA A 32 15.52 9.76 -29.97
C ALA A 32 16.57 9.82 -28.84
N LEU A 33 16.41 8.93 -27.84
CA LEU A 33 17.26 8.88 -26.65
C LEU A 33 18.52 8.04 -26.84
N THR A 34 18.51 7.04 -27.72
CA THR A 34 19.67 6.18 -28.02
C THR A 34 20.35 6.57 -29.33
N ASP A 35 21.58 6.12 -29.56
CA ASP A 35 22.28 6.30 -30.84
C ASP A 35 21.72 5.40 -31.96
N SER A 36 21.03 4.32 -31.59
CA SER A 36 20.22 3.50 -32.49
C SER A 36 18.91 4.18 -32.94
N GLY A 37 18.58 5.36 -32.39
CA GLY A 37 17.38 6.12 -32.74
C GLY A 37 16.12 5.75 -31.96
N SER A 38 16.21 4.89 -30.94
CA SER A 38 15.09 4.52 -30.07
C SER A 38 14.61 5.71 -29.24
N SER A 39 13.30 5.86 -29.11
CA SER A 39 12.65 6.79 -28.17
C SER A 39 12.51 6.25 -26.75
N ARG A 40 12.82 4.96 -26.54
CA ARG A 40 12.87 4.28 -25.25
C ARG A 40 14.34 4.11 -24.83
N LEU A 41 14.70 4.62 -23.65
CA LEU A 41 16.00 4.43 -23.01
C LEU A 41 15.82 3.53 -21.78
N PRO A 42 16.67 2.53 -21.52
CA PRO A 42 16.59 1.73 -20.31
C PRO A 42 16.63 2.59 -19.02
N SER A 43 15.69 2.36 -18.10
CA SER A 43 15.56 3.09 -16.83
C SER A 43 16.53 2.52 -15.79
N VAL A 44 17.81 2.80 -16.00
CA VAL A 44 18.92 2.26 -15.23
C VAL A 44 20.09 3.25 -15.23
N VAL A 45 20.78 3.32 -14.12
CA VAL A 45 21.99 4.13 -13.95
C VAL A 45 23.12 3.29 -13.36
N HIS A 46 24.36 3.66 -13.66
CA HIS A 46 25.55 3.02 -13.12
C HIS A 46 26.40 4.06 -12.41
N VAL A 47 26.64 3.88 -11.12
CA VAL A 47 27.42 4.77 -10.27
C VAL A 47 28.87 4.31 -10.30
N ARG A 48 29.76 5.12 -10.88
CA ARG A 48 31.22 4.93 -10.79
C ARG A 48 31.84 5.74 -9.64
N SER A 49 31.14 6.79 -9.22
CA SER A 49 31.33 7.58 -7.99
C SER A 49 30.13 8.52 -7.84
N PRO A 50 29.92 9.21 -6.69
CA PRO A 50 28.82 10.15 -6.52
C PRO A 50 28.83 11.32 -7.51
N ALA A 51 29.96 11.58 -8.17
CA ALA A 51 30.12 12.61 -9.21
C ALA A 51 30.10 12.03 -10.65
N GLN A 52 30.10 10.71 -10.83
CA GLN A 52 30.13 10.04 -12.14
C GLN A 52 29.06 8.97 -12.22
N ILE A 53 27.91 9.34 -12.78
CA ILE A 53 26.73 8.50 -12.97
C ILE A 53 26.49 8.35 -14.48
N VAL A 54 26.52 7.11 -14.96
CA VAL A 54 26.19 6.71 -16.34
C VAL A 54 24.71 6.34 -16.40
N VAL A 55 24.05 6.47 -17.56
CA VAL A 55 22.60 6.28 -17.73
C VAL A 55 22.31 5.43 -18.97
N GLY A 56 21.28 4.57 -18.91
CA GLY A 56 20.73 3.88 -20.07
C GLY A 56 21.57 2.69 -20.55
N GLU A 57 21.70 2.55 -21.87
CA GLU A 57 22.44 1.44 -22.51
C GLU A 57 23.89 1.36 -22.00
N ASP A 58 24.59 2.49 -21.87
CA ASP A 58 25.95 2.57 -21.30
C ASP A 58 26.02 2.12 -19.84
N ALA A 59 24.94 2.33 -19.07
CA ALA A 59 24.85 1.86 -17.69
C ALA A 59 24.64 0.35 -17.63
N GLN A 60 23.80 -0.22 -18.50
CA GLN A 60 23.65 -1.68 -18.62
C GLN A 60 24.98 -2.34 -18.98
N LEU A 61 25.69 -1.80 -19.98
CA LEU A 61 27.01 -2.31 -20.37
C LEU A 61 28.04 -2.19 -19.25
N SER A 62 28.05 -1.09 -18.48
CA SER A 62 28.92 -0.94 -17.31
C SER A 62 28.56 -1.95 -16.20
N GLY A 63 27.27 -2.26 -16.03
CA GLY A 63 26.77 -3.25 -15.07
C GLY A 63 27.21 -4.68 -15.32
N LEU A 64 27.65 -5.04 -16.55
CA LEU A 64 28.20 -6.35 -16.86
C LEU A 64 29.56 -6.59 -16.19
N THR A 65 30.37 -5.53 -16.03
CA THR A 65 31.70 -5.60 -15.39
C THR A 65 31.68 -5.15 -13.93
N ASP A 66 30.69 -4.33 -13.55
CA ASP A 66 30.48 -3.87 -12.18
C ASP A 66 28.98 -3.84 -11.82
N PRO A 67 28.40 -5.01 -11.44
CA PRO A 67 26.99 -5.09 -11.05
C PRO A 67 26.66 -4.31 -9.77
N GLN A 68 27.64 -4.05 -8.91
CA GLN A 68 27.44 -3.42 -7.59
C GLN A 68 27.30 -1.89 -7.69
N GLY A 69 27.73 -1.28 -8.80
CA GLY A 69 27.42 0.10 -9.16
C GLY A 69 26.07 0.27 -9.88
N LEU A 70 25.38 -0.81 -10.27
CA LEU A 70 24.18 -0.75 -11.11
C LEU A 70 22.89 -0.52 -10.28
N ILE A 71 22.14 0.52 -10.62
CA ILE A 71 20.86 0.87 -9.99
C ILE A 71 19.76 0.89 -11.06
N ALA A 72 18.91 -0.13 -11.05
CA ALA A 72 17.69 -0.18 -11.86
C ALA A 72 16.58 0.71 -11.27
N ALA A 73 15.72 1.23 -12.13
CA ALA A 73 14.51 1.99 -11.80
C ALA A 73 14.74 3.13 -10.78
N PRO A 74 15.61 4.13 -11.07
CA PRO A 74 15.95 5.19 -10.11
C PRO A 74 14.71 5.94 -9.56
N GLY A 75 13.66 6.12 -10.36
CA GLY A 75 12.38 6.71 -9.91
C GLY A 75 11.65 5.89 -8.83
N ARG A 76 11.83 4.56 -8.80
CA ARG A 76 11.23 3.69 -7.78
C ARG A 76 11.75 3.99 -6.37
N TRP A 77 12.96 4.52 -6.24
CA TRP A 77 13.53 4.88 -4.93
C TRP A 77 12.74 6.00 -4.24
N ILE A 78 12.18 6.96 -5.00
CA ILE A 78 11.22 7.94 -4.48
C ILE A 78 9.92 7.26 -4.03
N THR A 79 9.38 6.31 -4.82
CA THR A 79 8.19 5.53 -4.44
C THR A 79 8.39 4.76 -3.14
N MET A 80 9.60 4.23 -2.91
CA MET A 80 10.00 3.49 -1.71
C MET A 80 10.40 4.40 -0.53
N GLY A 81 10.33 5.73 -0.68
CA GLY A 81 10.64 6.69 0.39
C GLY A 81 12.13 6.96 0.64
N HIS A 82 13.03 6.42 -0.18
CA HIS A 82 14.47 6.64 -0.02
C HIS A 82 14.90 8.01 -0.55
N THR A 83 15.81 8.65 0.18
CA THR A 83 16.50 9.89 -0.24
C THR A 83 17.92 9.64 -0.72
N THR A 84 18.53 8.51 -0.35
CA THR A 84 19.91 8.12 -0.66
C THR A 84 19.99 6.64 -1.02
N VAL A 85 20.87 6.31 -1.96
CA VAL A 85 21.24 4.94 -2.34
C VAL A 85 22.69 4.70 -1.93
N ARG A 86 22.95 3.61 -1.21
CA ARG A 86 24.32 3.16 -0.90
C ARG A 86 24.85 2.32 -2.05
N THR A 87 26.08 2.62 -2.49
CA THR A 87 26.80 1.82 -3.49
C THR A 87 28.22 1.55 -3.01
N VAL A 88 28.89 0.54 -3.58
CA VAL A 88 30.31 0.28 -3.26
C VAL A 88 31.25 1.42 -3.70
N HIS A 89 30.76 2.33 -4.55
CA HIS A 89 31.48 3.53 -5.00
C HIS A 89 31.12 4.79 -4.20
N GLY A 90 30.30 4.65 -3.15
CA GLY A 90 29.87 5.72 -2.26
C GLY A 90 28.35 5.93 -2.26
N ASP A 91 27.88 6.68 -1.25
CA ASP A 91 26.47 7.04 -1.09
C ASP A 91 26.09 8.16 -2.08
N VAL A 92 24.95 7.99 -2.77
CA VAL A 92 24.45 8.94 -3.78
C VAL A 92 23.00 9.27 -3.49
N SER A 93 22.65 10.56 -3.47
CA SER A 93 21.24 10.95 -3.29
C SER A 93 20.39 10.53 -4.49
N VAL A 94 19.16 10.11 -4.24
CA VAL A 94 18.19 9.73 -5.29
C VAL A 94 17.93 10.90 -6.24
N VAL A 95 17.95 12.14 -5.71
CA VAL A 95 17.87 13.37 -6.49
C VAL A 95 19.04 13.51 -7.48
N SER A 96 20.27 13.14 -7.10
CA SER A 96 21.42 13.14 -8.01
C SER A 96 21.34 12.06 -9.09
N LEU A 97 20.81 10.86 -8.77
CA LEU A 97 20.57 9.81 -9.77
C LEU A 97 19.56 10.28 -10.83
N LEU A 98 18.47 10.92 -10.40
CA LEU A 98 17.46 11.49 -11.30
C LEU A 98 17.99 12.71 -12.06
N ALA A 99 18.85 13.54 -11.46
CA ALA A 99 19.50 14.64 -12.15
C ALA A 99 20.44 14.14 -13.27
N ALA A 100 21.14 13.01 -13.05
CA ALA A 100 21.92 12.36 -14.09
C ALA A 100 21.05 11.87 -15.26
N VAL A 101 19.89 11.26 -14.96
CA VAL A 101 18.87 10.85 -15.96
C VAL A 101 18.37 12.06 -16.77
N LEU A 102 17.87 13.09 -16.09
CA LEU A 102 17.37 14.31 -16.73
C LEU A 102 18.47 15.04 -17.52
N GLY A 103 19.72 14.97 -17.06
CA GLY A 103 20.89 15.53 -17.72
C GLY A 103 21.25 14.77 -19.00
N TYR A 104 21.14 13.44 -19.00
CA TYR A 104 21.27 12.63 -20.22
C TYR A 104 20.20 13.01 -21.25
N VAL A 105 18.93 13.02 -20.84
CA VAL A 105 17.80 13.35 -21.71
C VAL A 105 17.91 14.79 -22.25
N THR A 106 18.33 15.75 -21.42
CA THR A 106 18.57 17.14 -21.85
C THR A 106 19.66 17.21 -22.92
N ARG A 107 20.77 16.45 -22.80
CA ARG A 107 21.81 16.39 -23.84
C ARG A 107 21.28 15.80 -25.16
N ARG A 108 20.46 14.75 -25.11
CA ARG A 108 19.79 14.21 -26.31
C ARG A 108 18.89 15.24 -26.97
N ALA A 109 18.13 16.00 -26.16
CA ALA A 109 17.26 17.06 -26.66
C ALA A 109 18.06 18.20 -27.32
N GLN A 110 19.20 18.58 -26.73
CA GLN A 110 20.10 19.57 -27.30
C GLN A 110 20.67 19.12 -28.66
N LEU A 111 21.07 17.85 -28.80
CA LEU A 111 21.56 17.31 -30.07
C LEU A 111 20.48 17.36 -31.17
N ASP A 112 19.24 16.98 -30.84
CA ASP A 112 18.06 17.09 -31.74
C ASP A 112 17.65 18.56 -32.05
N ALA A 113 18.02 19.50 -31.19
CA ALA A 113 17.77 20.94 -31.34
C ALA A 113 18.98 21.75 -31.85
N GLY A 114 20.00 21.09 -32.44
CA GLY A 114 21.16 21.79 -33.01
C GLY A 114 22.08 22.49 -32.00
N GLY A 115 22.03 22.06 -30.73
CA GLY A 115 22.81 22.58 -29.61
C GLY A 115 22.02 23.47 -28.64
N GLU A 116 20.82 23.91 -28.99
CA GLU A 116 20.01 24.79 -28.13
C GLU A 116 19.45 24.04 -26.91
N ARG A 117 19.48 24.66 -25.72
CA ARG A 117 18.94 24.08 -24.47
C ARG A 117 17.41 24.24 -24.42
N PRO A 118 16.64 23.28 -23.83
CA PRO A 118 15.21 23.47 -23.62
C PRO A 118 14.93 24.72 -22.77
N GLU A 119 13.85 25.43 -23.10
CA GLU A 119 13.35 26.60 -22.35
C GLU A 119 12.86 26.17 -20.96
N GLY A 120 12.17 25.04 -20.89
CA GLY A 120 11.70 24.45 -19.64
C GLY A 120 11.45 22.94 -19.76
N ILE A 121 11.07 22.34 -18.64
CA ILE A 121 10.93 20.89 -18.51
C ILE A 121 9.62 20.50 -17.81
N VAL A 122 8.95 19.49 -18.34
CA VAL A 122 7.74 18.87 -17.77
C VAL A 122 8.10 17.46 -17.30
N LEU A 123 8.01 17.22 -15.99
CA LEU A 123 8.35 15.94 -15.38
C LEU A 123 7.06 15.13 -15.17
N VAL A 124 6.97 13.97 -15.82
CA VAL A 124 5.85 13.05 -15.64
C VAL A 124 6.10 12.18 -14.41
N HIS A 125 5.08 11.99 -13.59
CA HIS A 125 5.11 11.11 -12.41
C HIS A 125 3.85 10.24 -12.32
N PRO A 126 3.85 9.17 -11.53
CA PRO A 126 2.64 8.39 -11.28
C PRO A 126 1.55 9.21 -10.55
N PRO A 127 0.25 8.90 -10.76
CA PRO A 127 -0.88 9.69 -10.22
C PRO A 127 -1.03 9.60 -8.69
N PHE A 128 -0.46 8.57 -8.06
CA PHE A 128 -0.54 8.35 -6.61
C PHE A 128 0.58 9.05 -5.81
N TRP A 129 1.56 9.68 -6.48
CA TRP A 129 2.69 10.32 -5.82
C TRP A 129 2.26 11.51 -4.95
N GLN A 130 2.79 11.56 -3.73
CA GLN A 130 2.51 12.63 -2.78
C GLN A 130 3.35 13.89 -3.10
N PRO A 131 2.95 15.09 -2.65
CA PRO A 131 3.66 16.35 -2.96
C PRO A 131 5.17 16.34 -2.61
N ALA A 132 5.57 15.64 -1.56
CA ALA A 132 6.99 15.47 -1.20
C ALA A 132 7.78 14.68 -2.26
N GLN A 133 7.19 13.62 -2.83
CA GLN A 133 7.80 12.80 -3.88
C GLN A 133 7.95 13.60 -5.18
N ILE A 134 6.93 14.37 -5.54
CA ILE A 134 6.94 15.30 -6.67
C ILE A 134 8.02 16.38 -6.47
N THR A 135 8.19 16.88 -5.25
CA THR A 135 9.21 17.87 -4.90
C THR A 135 10.64 17.32 -5.07
N LEU A 136 10.90 16.08 -4.65
CA LEU A 136 12.20 15.42 -4.85
C LEU A 136 12.55 15.26 -6.35
N LEU A 137 11.56 14.91 -7.18
CA LEU A 137 11.73 14.86 -8.63
C LEU A 137 11.98 16.26 -9.23
N ALA A 138 11.26 17.28 -8.79
CA ALA A 138 11.48 18.66 -9.24
C ALA A 138 12.86 19.22 -8.86
N GLU A 139 13.39 18.87 -7.68
CA GLU A 139 14.75 19.28 -7.26
C GLU A 139 15.83 18.70 -8.18
N SER A 140 15.62 17.51 -8.77
CA SER A 140 16.56 16.93 -9.72
C SER A 140 16.70 17.75 -11.02
N ALA A 141 15.65 18.46 -11.44
CA ALA A 141 15.73 19.45 -12.53
C ALA A 141 16.38 20.76 -12.08
N ARG A 142 16.23 21.17 -10.81
CA ARG A 142 16.90 22.35 -10.24
C ARG A 142 18.41 22.17 -10.17
N ILE A 143 18.91 20.96 -9.89
CA ILE A 143 20.35 20.63 -9.97
C ILE A 143 20.93 20.90 -11.37
N LEU A 144 20.15 20.71 -12.43
CA LEU A 144 20.55 21.02 -13.81
C LEU A 144 20.48 22.52 -14.16
N GLY A 145 20.07 23.37 -13.23
CA GLY A 145 19.92 24.81 -13.43
C GLY A 145 18.65 25.24 -14.16
N TYR A 146 17.57 24.44 -14.11
CA TYR A 146 16.24 24.96 -14.47
C TYR A 146 15.68 25.80 -13.30
N SER A 147 15.23 27.02 -13.61
CA SER A 147 14.51 27.85 -12.63
C SER A 147 13.17 27.21 -12.25
N PRO A 148 12.67 27.35 -11.00
CA PRO A 148 11.44 26.70 -10.56
C PRO A 148 10.20 27.10 -11.39
N GLU A 149 10.15 28.33 -11.91
CA GLU A 149 9.08 28.79 -12.80
C GLU A 149 9.11 28.12 -14.20
N LEU A 150 10.20 27.45 -14.57
CA LEU A 150 10.39 26.70 -15.82
C LEU A 150 10.31 25.17 -15.62
N ILE A 151 10.04 24.71 -14.40
CA ILE A 151 9.78 23.30 -14.08
C ILE A 151 8.27 23.11 -13.92
N ARG A 152 7.72 22.10 -14.59
CA ARG A 152 6.32 21.67 -14.42
C ARG A 152 6.30 20.17 -14.11
N THR A 153 5.22 19.73 -13.48
CA THR A 153 4.98 18.33 -13.13
C THR A 153 3.57 17.96 -13.54
N ILE A 154 3.36 16.73 -14.00
CA ILE A 154 2.05 16.20 -14.37
C ILE A 154 1.98 14.71 -14.08
N ASP A 155 0.81 14.22 -13.69
CA ASP A 155 0.58 12.79 -13.56
C ASP A 155 0.42 12.10 -14.93
N SER A 156 0.91 10.86 -15.06
CA SER A 156 0.92 10.11 -16.32
C SER A 156 -0.48 9.94 -16.92
N ALA A 157 -1.48 9.64 -16.10
CA ALA A 157 -2.86 9.45 -16.54
C ALA A 157 -3.49 10.73 -17.12
N ARG A 158 -3.33 11.87 -16.43
CA ARG A 158 -3.79 13.17 -16.94
C ARG A 158 -3.08 13.55 -18.24
N ALA A 159 -1.77 13.29 -18.35
CA ALA A 159 -1.02 13.52 -19.57
C ALA A 159 -1.59 12.71 -20.75
N VAL A 160 -1.84 11.41 -20.56
CA VAL A 160 -2.48 10.53 -21.57
C VAL A 160 -3.84 11.07 -22.00
N LEU A 161 -4.73 11.44 -21.06
CA LEU A 161 -6.05 12.00 -21.39
C LEU A 161 -5.97 13.31 -22.19
N GLN A 162 -4.98 14.16 -21.89
CA GLN A 162 -4.74 15.42 -22.59
C GLN A 162 -4.22 15.20 -24.03
N LEU A 163 -3.44 14.14 -24.28
CA LEU A 163 -2.98 13.79 -25.63
C LEU A 163 -4.18 13.55 -26.58
N HIS A 164 -5.17 12.79 -26.11
CA HIS A 164 -6.36 12.44 -26.89
C HIS A 164 -7.46 13.49 -26.89
N ARG A 165 -7.36 14.52 -26.03
CA ARG A 165 -8.41 15.54 -25.85
C ARG A 165 -9.80 14.94 -25.57
N SER A 166 -9.85 13.77 -24.93
CA SER A 166 -11.09 12.98 -24.81
C SER A 166 -12.19 13.63 -23.98
N LEU A 167 -11.83 14.64 -23.19
CA LEU A 167 -12.74 15.43 -22.37
C LEU A 167 -12.85 16.89 -22.84
N ASP A 168 -12.22 17.27 -23.96
CA ASP A 168 -12.31 18.62 -24.51
C ASP A 168 -13.76 18.92 -24.93
N ARG A 169 -14.37 19.91 -24.25
CA ARG A 169 -15.76 20.33 -24.48
C ARG A 169 -16.80 19.23 -24.21
N ALA A 170 -16.43 18.16 -23.50
CA ALA A 170 -17.36 17.16 -23.05
C ALA A 170 -18.33 17.75 -22.00
N PRO A 171 -19.60 17.29 -21.92
CA PRO A 171 -20.54 17.77 -20.90
C PRO A 171 -20.06 17.50 -19.48
N SER A 172 -20.45 18.36 -18.53
CA SER A 172 -20.28 18.12 -17.08
C SER A 172 -20.84 16.74 -16.70
N GLY A 173 -20.11 16.02 -15.84
CA GLY A 173 -20.41 14.64 -15.45
C GLY A 173 -19.87 13.57 -16.41
N THR A 174 -19.34 13.93 -17.59
CA THR A 174 -18.66 12.96 -18.47
C THR A 174 -17.42 12.41 -17.77
N ARG A 175 -17.24 11.09 -17.79
CA ARG A 175 -16.07 10.40 -17.23
C ARG A 175 -15.20 9.77 -18.32
N ALA A 176 -13.89 9.79 -18.13
CA ALA A 176 -12.94 8.95 -18.84
C ALA A 176 -11.93 8.37 -17.83
N ALA A 177 -11.32 7.23 -18.15
CA ALA A 177 -10.31 6.62 -17.31
C ALA A 177 -9.02 6.29 -18.08
N VAL A 178 -7.93 6.15 -17.34
CA VAL A 178 -6.67 5.56 -17.82
C VAL A 178 -6.39 4.30 -17.01
N PHE A 179 -5.99 3.25 -17.72
CA PHE A 179 -5.50 1.99 -17.19
C PHE A 179 -4.05 1.87 -17.65
N ASP A 180 -3.09 2.17 -16.78
CA ASP A 180 -1.66 2.18 -17.08
C ASP A 180 -1.01 0.94 -16.45
N LEU A 181 -0.74 -0.09 -17.27
CA LEU A 181 -0.10 -1.34 -16.82
C LEU A 181 1.36 -1.35 -17.26
N GLY A 182 2.22 -0.86 -16.37
CA GLY A 182 3.66 -0.78 -16.56
C GLY A 182 4.42 -2.02 -16.07
N ALA A 183 5.75 -1.96 -16.19
CA ALA A 183 6.64 -3.01 -15.69
C ALA A 183 6.71 -3.10 -14.15
N GLY A 184 6.24 -2.07 -13.42
CA GLY A 184 6.35 -1.98 -11.96
C GLY A 184 5.06 -1.75 -11.18
N SER A 185 3.98 -1.33 -11.84
CA SER A 185 2.68 -1.04 -11.22
C SER A 185 1.54 -1.19 -12.25
N LEU A 186 0.33 -1.34 -11.72
CA LEU A 186 -0.91 -1.01 -12.38
C LEU A 186 -1.46 0.28 -11.73
N ASP A 187 -1.63 1.31 -12.53
CA ASP A 187 -2.18 2.60 -12.13
C ASP A 187 -3.51 2.84 -12.83
N VAL A 188 -4.59 3.05 -12.08
CA VAL A 188 -5.92 3.33 -12.64
C VAL A 188 -6.42 4.66 -12.11
N ALA A 189 -6.75 5.57 -13.01
CA ALA A 189 -7.25 6.90 -12.66
C ALA A 189 -8.47 7.29 -13.50
N VAL A 190 -9.49 7.82 -12.84
CA VAL A 190 -10.76 8.25 -13.42
C VAL A 190 -10.87 9.76 -13.30
N PHE A 191 -11.28 10.41 -14.38
CA PHE A 191 -11.45 11.85 -14.46
C PHE A 191 -12.89 12.17 -14.86
N THR A 192 -13.52 13.07 -14.10
CA THR A 192 -14.87 13.58 -14.35
C THR A 192 -14.79 15.05 -14.74
N VAL A 193 -15.55 15.45 -15.76
CA VAL A 193 -15.68 16.87 -16.15
C VAL A 193 -16.56 17.60 -15.13
N ASP A 194 -16.05 18.71 -14.58
CA ASP A 194 -16.78 19.54 -13.63
C ASP A 194 -17.80 20.50 -14.30
N GLU A 195 -18.55 21.24 -13.50
CA GLU A 195 -19.55 22.22 -13.99
C GLU A 195 -18.96 23.36 -14.85
N TYR A 196 -17.64 23.57 -14.79
CA TYR A 196 -16.91 24.57 -15.57
C TYR A 196 -16.28 23.98 -16.85
N GLY A 197 -16.45 22.67 -17.10
CA GLY A 197 -15.90 21.99 -18.26
C GLY A 197 -14.46 21.50 -18.09
N TYR A 198 -13.90 21.47 -16.88
CA TYR A 198 -12.54 20.99 -16.63
C TYR A 198 -12.52 19.54 -16.12
N PRO A 199 -11.64 18.67 -16.65
CA PRO A 199 -11.46 17.32 -16.13
C PRO A 199 -10.74 17.34 -14.78
N ARG A 200 -11.38 16.79 -13.74
CA ARG A 200 -10.80 16.58 -12.41
C ARG A 200 -10.69 15.09 -12.13
N SER A 201 -9.60 14.67 -11.49
CA SER A 201 -9.49 13.30 -10.96
C SER A 201 -10.60 13.07 -9.94
N SER A 202 -11.41 12.03 -10.15
CA SER A 202 -12.51 11.61 -9.29
C SER A 202 -12.18 10.34 -8.50
N ALA A 203 -11.30 9.47 -9.01
CA ALA A 203 -10.63 8.42 -8.26
C ALA A 203 -9.25 8.13 -8.89
N ALA A 204 -8.28 7.75 -8.07
CA ALA A 204 -7.00 7.22 -8.55
C ALA A 204 -6.46 6.19 -7.55
N GLN A 205 -6.06 5.02 -8.04
CA GLN A 205 -5.48 3.95 -7.25
C GLN A 205 -4.26 3.36 -7.97
N SER A 206 -3.34 2.79 -7.20
CA SER A 206 -2.14 2.11 -7.70
C SER A 206 -1.93 0.79 -6.97
N THR A 207 -1.45 -0.23 -7.68
CA THR A 207 -0.95 -1.47 -7.06
C THR A 207 0.38 -1.90 -7.67
N GLY A 208 1.33 -2.25 -6.80
CA GLY A 208 2.60 -2.87 -7.19
C GLY A 208 2.51 -4.39 -7.40
N GLU A 209 1.38 -5.03 -7.07
CA GLU A 209 1.24 -6.50 -7.15
C GLU A 209 1.00 -7.02 -8.57
N ILE A 210 0.48 -6.16 -9.45
CA ILE A 210 0.06 -6.50 -10.81
C ILE A 210 0.90 -5.65 -11.74
N ASN A 211 1.89 -6.26 -12.38
CA ASN A 211 2.87 -5.53 -13.18
C ASN A 211 3.59 -6.46 -14.18
N GLY A 212 4.25 -5.85 -15.16
CA GLY A 212 4.95 -6.56 -16.23
C GLY A 212 6.09 -7.48 -15.79
N ARG A 213 6.77 -7.22 -14.67
CA ARG A 213 7.78 -8.14 -14.12
C ARG A 213 7.15 -9.32 -13.37
N GLY A 214 5.94 -9.16 -12.83
CA GLY A 214 5.14 -10.27 -12.32
C GLY A 214 4.81 -11.29 -13.42
N PHE A 215 4.52 -10.81 -14.64
CA PHE A 215 4.34 -11.66 -15.82
C PHE A 215 5.64 -12.35 -16.25
N ASP A 216 6.77 -11.64 -16.24
CA ASP A 216 8.10 -12.24 -16.52
C ASP A 216 8.42 -13.36 -15.50
N ASP A 217 8.14 -13.12 -14.22
CA ASP A 217 8.36 -14.09 -13.15
C ASP A 217 7.37 -15.28 -13.20
N ALA A 218 6.16 -15.07 -13.70
CA ALA A 218 5.20 -16.13 -13.97
C ALA A 218 5.66 -17.03 -15.15
N ILE A 219 6.17 -16.44 -16.23
CA ILE A 219 6.80 -17.17 -17.34
C ILE A 219 8.03 -17.96 -16.82
N ARG A 220 8.87 -17.34 -15.97
CA ARG A 220 9.99 -18.03 -15.33
C ARG A 220 9.55 -19.26 -14.54
N ARG A 221 8.53 -19.15 -13.66
CA ARG A 221 8.04 -20.27 -12.86
C ARG A 221 7.46 -21.40 -13.72
N TRP A 222 6.78 -21.05 -14.81
CA TRP A 222 6.35 -22.03 -15.81
C TRP A 222 7.56 -22.72 -16.47
N ALA A 223 8.56 -21.96 -16.89
CA ALA A 223 9.77 -22.50 -17.50
C ALA A 223 10.56 -23.41 -16.55
N GLU A 224 10.72 -23.04 -15.28
CA GLU A 224 11.31 -23.89 -14.24
C GLU A 224 10.56 -25.22 -14.09
N THR A 225 9.23 -25.22 -14.18
CA THR A 225 8.42 -26.45 -14.18
C THR A 225 8.69 -27.31 -15.42
N GLN A 226 8.73 -26.72 -16.62
CA GLN A 226 9.03 -27.47 -17.86
C GLN A 226 10.45 -28.03 -17.89
N PHE A 227 11.43 -27.31 -17.33
CA PHE A 227 12.79 -27.81 -17.15
C PHE A 227 12.87 -28.88 -16.05
N ALA A 228 12.07 -28.80 -14.98
CA ALA A 228 12.02 -29.87 -13.97
C ALA A 228 11.57 -31.22 -14.55
N GLU A 229 10.71 -31.21 -15.57
CA GLU A 229 10.23 -32.42 -16.26
C GLU A 229 11.21 -32.95 -17.32
N SER A 230 11.90 -32.05 -18.04
CA SER A 230 12.70 -32.39 -19.24
C SER A 230 14.22 -32.39 -19.03
N ALA A 231 14.71 -31.62 -18.06
CA ALA A 231 16.14 -31.40 -17.77
C ALA A 231 16.34 -30.95 -16.29
N PRO A 232 16.11 -31.83 -15.29
CA PRO A 232 16.11 -31.45 -13.86
C PRO A 232 17.42 -30.79 -13.38
N GLU A 233 18.54 -31.05 -14.06
CA GLU A 233 19.83 -30.43 -13.80
C GLU A 233 19.81 -28.90 -13.99
N VAL A 234 18.96 -28.40 -14.91
CA VAL A 234 18.77 -26.96 -15.17
C VAL A 234 18.20 -26.25 -13.95
N VAL A 235 17.18 -26.83 -13.32
CA VAL A 235 16.52 -26.24 -12.15
C VAL A 235 17.49 -26.13 -10.97
N THR A 236 18.39 -27.10 -10.82
CA THR A 236 19.47 -27.05 -9.83
C THR A 236 20.43 -25.87 -10.08
N ARG A 237 20.76 -25.57 -11.34
CA ARG A 237 21.64 -24.43 -11.71
C ARG A 237 20.95 -23.08 -11.50
N LEU A 238 19.63 -23.01 -11.65
CA LEU A 238 18.81 -21.81 -11.43
C LEU A 238 18.54 -21.49 -9.94
N THR A 239 19.10 -22.26 -9.00
CA THR A 239 18.94 -22.03 -7.55
C THR A 239 19.59 -20.74 -7.07
N ASP A 240 20.74 -20.34 -7.65
CA ASP A 240 21.29 -19.01 -7.41
C ASP A 240 20.46 -17.96 -8.19
N ARG A 241 19.58 -17.27 -7.46
CA ARG A 241 18.75 -16.19 -8.00
C ARG A 241 19.55 -14.93 -8.39
N ASN A 242 20.87 -14.91 -8.12
CA ASN A 242 21.81 -13.90 -8.58
C ASN A 242 22.85 -14.43 -9.58
N GLY A 243 22.70 -15.69 -10.05
CA GLY A 243 23.57 -16.28 -11.07
C GLY A 243 23.32 -15.71 -12.48
N ASP A 244 24.27 -15.91 -13.39
CA ASP A 244 24.11 -15.51 -14.80
C ASP A 244 22.99 -16.29 -15.46
N GLU A 245 22.87 -17.60 -15.22
CA GLU A 245 21.81 -18.41 -15.83
C GLU A 245 20.39 -18.00 -15.39
N PHE A 246 20.25 -17.43 -14.18
CA PHE A 246 18.97 -16.86 -13.73
C PHE A 246 18.67 -15.51 -14.40
N ARG A 247 19.69 -14.67 -14.61
CA ARG A 247 19.55 -13.42 -15.39
C ARG A 247 19.14 -13.72 -16.83
N ASP A 248 19.78 -14.69 -17.47
CA ASP A 248 19.46 -15.13 -18.82
C ASP A 248 18.02 -15.66 -18.92
N LEU A 249 17.56 -16.44 -17.92
CA LEU A 249 16.18 -16.90 -17.87
C LEU A 249 15.19 -15.74 -17.82
N MET A 250 15.43 -14.75 -16.96
CA MET A 250 14.57 -13.58 -16.82
C MET A 250 14.58 -12.70 -18.08
N ALA A 251 15.74 -12.52 -18.72
CA ALA A 251 15.85 -11.81 -20.00
C ALA A 251 15.09 -12.54 -21.12
N SER A 252 15.21 -13.87 -21.19
CA SER A 252 14.48 -14.68 -22.18
C SER A 252 12.97 -14.70 -21.92
N ALA A 253 12.52 -14.72 -20.66
CA ALA A 253 11.11 -14.60 -20.28
C ALA A 253 10.51 -13.25 -20.69
N HIS A 254 11.25 -12.17 -20.45
CA HIS A 254 10.87 -10.81 -20.86
C HIS A 254 10.76 -10.69 -22.39
N ALA A 255 11.76 -11.16 -23.13
CA ALA A 255 11.75 -11.15 -24.59
C ALA A 255 10.58 -11.97 -25.17
N ALA A 256 10.27 -13.11 -24.55
CA ALA A 256 9.12 -13.93 -24.93
C ALA A 256 7.78 -13.21 -24.71
N LYS A 257 7.60 -12.53 -23.57
CA LYS A 257 6.41 -11.71 -23.27
C LYS A 257 6.19 -10.62 -24.33
N GLU A 258 7.24 -9.89 -24.71
CA GLU A 258 7.15 -8.88 -25.78
C GLU A 258 6.81 -9.52 -27.14
N ALA A 259 7.48 -10.62 -27.53
CA ALA A 259 7.23 -11.29 -28.80
C ALA A 259 5.78 -11.81 -28.94
N LEU A 260 5.26 -12.45 -27.89
CA LEU A 260 3.91 -13.03 -27.84
C LEU A 260 2.79 -11.98 -27.90
N SER A 261 3.10 -10.71 -27.59
CA SER A 261 2.16 -9.59 -27.69
C SER A 261 1.87 -9.17 -29.13
N THR A 262 2.64 -9.63 -30.12
CA THR A 262 2.44 -9.29 -31.55
C THR A 262 1.73 -10.40 -32.32
N ASP A 263 2.43 -11.48 -32.70
CA ASP A 263 1.89 -12.84 -32.98
C ASP A 263 3.01 -13.88 -33.22
N ALA A 264 4.20 -13.64 -32.67
CA ALA A 264 5.34 -14.52 -32.87
C ALA A 264 5.37 -15.64 -31.80
N PRO A 265 5.51 -16.92 -32.17
CA PRO A 265 5.82 -17.96 -31.19
C PRO A 265 7.19 -17.66 -30.55
N ALA A 266 7.28 -17.80 -29.24
CA ALA A 266 8.50 -17.49 -28.50
C ALA A 266 9.22 -18.77 -28.04
N THR A 267 10.51 -18.65 -27.82
CA THR A 267 11.32 -19.66 -27.14
C THR A 267 11.91 -19.07 -25.86
N ILE A 268 11.87 -19.85 -24.78
CA ILE A 268 12.61 -19.59 -23.56
C ILE A 268 13.91 -20.40 -23.65
N GLY A 269 15.03 -19.70 -23.80
CA GLY A 269 16.34 -20.31 -24.04
C GLY A 269 17.31 -20.10 -22.88
N LEU A 270 18.08 -21.13 -22.56
CA LEU A 270 19.20 -21.09 -21.64
C LEU A 270 20.46 -21.64 -22.31
N VAL A 271 21.56 -20.92 -22.14
CA VAL A 271 22.89 -21.29 -22.65
C VAL A 271 23.81 -21.51 -21.46
N PHE A 272 24.26 -22.73 -21.31
CA PHE A 272 25.28 -23.12 -20.36
C PHE A 272 26.62 -23.28 -21.09
N ALA A 273 27.73 -23.23 -20.35
CA ALA A 273 29.07 -23.47 -20.91
C ALA A 273 29.21 -24.82 -21.65
N ASP A 274 28.39 -25.81 -21.28
CA ASP A 274 28.42 -27.19 -21.75
C ASP A 274 27.20 -27.59 -22.61
N SER A 275 26.11 -26.82 -22.60
CA SER A 275 24.88 -27.19 -23.32
C SER A 275 23.92 -26.03 -23.58
N ARG A 276 22.97 -26.21 -24.51
CA ARG A 276 21.83 -25.31 -24.73
C ARG A 276 20.53 -26.05 -24.38
N ARG A 277 19.55 -25.33 -23.85
CA ARG A 277 18.20 -25.82 -23.54
C ARG A 277 17.19 -24.79 -24.01
N GLU A 278 16.12 -25.23 -24.64
CA GLU A 278 15.05 -24.36 -25.14
C GLU A 278 13.70 -25.04 -24.96
N ILE A 279 12.70 -24.25 -24.59
CA ILE A 279 11.28 -24.65 -24.59
C ILE A 279 10.47 -23.62 -25.38
N GLY A 280 9.50 -24.09 -26.16
CA GLY A 280 8.59 -23.22 -26.89
C GLY A 280 7.42 -22.77 -26.01
N LEU A 281 7.03 -21.50 -26.11
CA LEU A 281 5.88 -20.92 -25.42
C LEU A 281 4.94 -20.30 -26.46
N THR A 282 3.67 -20.72 -26.47
CA THR A 282 2.63 -20.12 -27.32
C THR A 282 1.88 -19.00 -26.61
N ARG A 283 1.12 -18.19 -27.37
CA ARG A 283 0.31 -17.12 -26.79
C ARG A 283 -0.74 -17.67 -25.85
N GLU A 284 -1.40 -18.76 -26.21
CA GLU A 284 -2.47 -19.39 -25.43
C GLU A 284 -1.93 -19.89 -24.07
N GLN A 285 -0.72 -20.46 -24.07
CA GLN A 285 -0.03 -20.86 -22.85
C GLN A 285 0.33 -19.65 -21.99
N PHE A 286 0.90 -18.59 -22.58
CA PHE A 286 1.23 -17.36 -21.87
C PHE A 286 -0.01 -16.67 -21.27
N GLU A 287 -1.08 -16.50 -22.05
CA GLU A 287 -2.35 -15.94 -21.58
C GLU A 287 -2.97 -16.79 -20.47
N SER A 288 -2.79 -18.12 -20.51
CA SER A 288 -3.18 -19.02 -19.41
C SER A 288 -2.31 -18.87 -18.15
N ILE A 289 -1.01 -18.59 -18.28
CA ILE A 289 -0.09 -18.37 -17.15
C ILE A 289 -0.45 -17.10 -16.39
N ILE A 290 -0.82 -16.02 -17.09
CA ILE A 290 -1.16 -14.72 -16.47
C ILE A 290 -2.65 -14.51 -16.20
N LEU A 291 -3.51 -15.49 -16.50
CA LEU A 291 -4.97 -15.34 -16.47
C LEU A 291 -5.49 -14.79 -15.13
N ALA A 292 -4.97 -15.31 -14.01
CA ALA A 292 -5.35 -14.85 -12.68
C ALA A 292 -4.93 -13.39 -12.42
N ASP A 293 -3.75 -12.98 -12.86
CA ASP A 293 -3.27 -11.61 -12.68
C ASP A 293 -4.02 -10.61 -13.57
N VAL A 294 -4.41 -11.01 -14.78
CA VAL A 294 -5.27 -10.20 -15.66
C VAL A 294 -6.67 -10.04 -15.06
N ALA A 295 -7.24 -11.09 -14.45
CA ALA A 295 -8.51 -10.99 -13.74
C ALA A 295 -8.41 -10.02 -12.53
N ARG A 296 -7.38 -10.15 -11.70
CA ARG A 296 -7.11 -9.19 -10.60
C ARG A 296 -6.94 -7.75 -11.12
N ALA A 297 -6.35 -7.56 -12.31
CA ALA A 297 -6.18 -6.24 -12.92
C ALA A 297 -7.53 -5.60 -13.28
N VAL A 298 -8.45 -6.39 -13.84
CA VAL A 298 -9.82 -5.96 -14.16
C VAL A 298 -10.62 -5.64 -12.90
N ASP A 299 -10.51 -6.45 -11.85
CA ASP A 299 -11.21 -6.19 -10.59
C ASP A 299 -10.67 -4.95 -9.86
N PHE A 300 -9.36 -4.75 -9.86
CA PHE A 300 -8.71 -3.52 -9.35
C PHE A 300 -9.20 -2.27 -10.09
N ALA A 301 -9.25 -2.33 -11.43
CA ALA A 301 -9.80 -1.26 -12.23
C ALA A 301 -11.30 -1.03 -11.94
N ARG A 302 -12.09 -2.11 -11.83
CA ARG A 302 -13.52 -2.04 -11.48
C ARG A 302 -13.75 -1.36 -10.13
N ALA A 303 -12.95 -1.68 -9.11
CA ALA A 303 -13.00 -1.02 -7.81
C ALA A 303 -12.71 0.49 -7.92
N THR A 304 -11.70 0.87 -8.71
CA THR A 304 -11.37 2.28 -8.97
C THR A 304 -12.49 3.03 -9.71
N LEU A 305 -13.12 2.39 -10.72
CA LEU A 305 -14.29 2.93 -11.42
C LEU A 305 -15.48 3.14 -10.47
N LEU A 306 -15.75 2.17 -9.59
CA LEU A 306 -16.79 2.25 -8.56
C LEU A 306 -16.54 3.40 -7.58
N SER A 307 -15.29 3.62 -7.15
CA SER A 307 -14.92 4.78 -6.32
C SER A 307 -15.21 6.13 -6.98
N ALA A 308 -15.17 6.22 -8.31
CA ALA A 308 -15.56 7.41 -9.07
C ALA A 308 -17.09 7.51 -9.34
N GLY A 309 -17.88 6.60 -8.76
CA GLY A 309 -19.32 6.50 -8.96
C GLY A 309 -19.74 5.98 -10.33
N ALA A 310 -18.87 5.22 -11.02
CA ALA A 310 -19.22 4.48 -12.23
C ALA A 310 -19.60 3.04 -11.86
N THR A 311 -20.88 2.71 -12.08
CA THR A 311 -21.52 1.45 -11.65
C THR A 311 -21.87 0.53 -12.83
N HIS A 312 -22.03 1.11 -14.02
CA HIS A 312 -22.32 0.41 -15.26
C HIS A 312 -21.23 0.73 -16.30
N ALA A 313 -20.99 -0.19 -17.24
CA ALA A 313 -19.96 -0.02 -18.27
C ALA A 313 -20.17 1.21 -19.19
N GLY A 314 -21.38 1.77 -19.23
CA GLY A 314 -21.71 3.01 -19.95
C GLY A 314 -21.48 4.30 -19.15
N ASP A 315 -21.14 4.22 -17.86
CA ASP A 315 -20.86 5.39 -17.01
C ASP A 315 -19.48 6.02 -17.29
N ILE A 316 -18.64 5.34 -18.07
CA ILE A 316 -17.32 5.75 -18.55
C ILE A 316 -17.38 5.89 -20.08
N GLY A 317 -17.02 7.05 -20.61
CA GLY A 317 -17.06 7.34 -22.04
C GLY A 317 -15.89 6.75 -22.84
N VAL A 318 -14.73 6.58 -22.21
CA VAL A 318 -13.55 5.89 -22.77
C VAL A 318 -12.60 5.43 -21.66
N ILE A 319 -11.96 4.28 -21.86
CA ILE A 319 -10.75 3.86 -21.12
C ILE A 319 -9.56 3.88 -22.09
N HIS A 320 -8.52 4.63 -21.74
CA HIS A 320 -7.22 4.58 -22.43
C HIS A 320 -6.29 3.57 -21.77
N LEU A 321 -5.69 2.69 -22.56
CA LEU A 321 -4.73 1.70 -22.09
C LEU A 321 -3.30 2.22 -22.31
N ALA A 322 -2.63 2.58 -21.22
CA ALA A 322 -1.25 3.03 -21.20
C ALA A 322 -0.31 1.95 -20.61
N GLY A 323 0.99 2.14 -20.73
CA GLY A 323 1.98 1.20 -20.18
C GLY A 323 2.18 -0.05 -21.06
N GLY A 324 3.43 -0.52 -21.13
CA GLY A 324 3.86 -1.53 -22.11
C GLY A 324 3.16 -2.89 -22.02
N CYS A 325 2.58 -3.26 -20.87
CA CYS A 325 1.89 -4.54 -20.72
C CYS A 325 0.42 -4.50 -21.18
N THR A 326 -0.11 -3.33 -21.55
CA THR A 326 -1.43 -3.25 -22.21
C THR A 326 -1.39 -3.63 -23.69
N PHE A 327 -0.21 -3.87 -24.28
CA PHE A 327 -0.10 -4.49 -25.60
C PHE A 327 -0.40 -5.99 -25.60
N ILE A 328 -0.47 -6.64 -24.43
CA ILE A 328 -0.86 -8.05 -24.31
C ILE A 328 -2.34 -8.21 -24.71
N PRO A 329 -2.68 -9.03 -25.73
CA PRO A 329 -4.05 -9.14 -26.23
C PRO A 329 -5.08 -9.55 -25.16
N ALA A 330 -4.75 -10.49 -24.26
CA ALA A 330 -5.61 -10.84 -23.13
C ALA A 330 -5.98 -9.63 -22.25
N VAL A 331 -5.04 -8.73 -21.94
CA VAL A 331 -5.31 -7.52 -21.14
C VAL A 331 -6.29 -6.61 -21.87
N GLN A 332 -6.10 -6.39 -23.18
CA GLN A 332 -7.01 -5.57 -23.98
C GLN A 332 -8.41 -6.16 -24.09
N ARG A 333 -8.54 -7.49 -24.21
CA ARG A 333 -9.85 -8.17 -24.22
C ARG A 333 -10.55 -8.04 -22.86
N ALA A 334 -9.82 -8.25 -21.76
CA ALA A 334 -10.38 -8.23 -20.42
C ALA A 334 -10.84 -6.81 -19.99
N VAL A 335 -10.08 -5.76 -20.31
CA VAL A 335 -10.49 -4.37 -19.97
C VAL A 335 -11.72 -3.90 -20.78
N ARG A 336 -12.00 -4.47 -21.95
CA ARG A 336 -13.24 -4.19 -22.72
C ARG A 336 -14.52 -4.66 -22.02
N GLU A 337 -14.41 -5.49 -20.97
CA GLU A 337 -15.55 -5.84 -20.11
C GLU A 337 -15.95 -4.69 -19.16
N LEU A 338 -15.06 -3.72 -18.94
CA LEU A 338 -15.31 -2.56 -18.06
C LEU A 338 -15.94 -1.37 -18.79
N CYS A 339 -15.65 -1.21 -20.09
CA CYS A 339 -16.17 -0.11 -20.92
C CYS A 339 -16.23 -0.56 -22.40
N PRO A 340 -17.30 -0.25 -23.15
CA PRO A 340 -17.36 -0.54 -24.59
C PRO A 340 -16.30 0.19 -25.42
N ALA A 341 -15.89 1.38 -24.96
CA ALA A 341 -14.92 2.25 -25.63
C ALA A 341 -13.54 2.11 -24.97
N VAL A 342 -12.71 1.23 -25.51
CA VAL A 342 -11.31 1.05 -25.09
C VAL A 342 -10.36 1.35 -26.23
N THR A 343 -9.45 2.30 -25.98
CA THR A 343 -8.40 2.76 -26.90
C THR A 343 -7.04 2.36 -26.33
N ALA A 344 -6.20 1.72 -27.13
CA ALA A 344 -4.81 1.45 -26.75
C ALA A 344 -3.92 2.61 -27.19
N ASP A 345 -3.02 3.05 -26.30
CA ASP A 345 -2.09 4.14 -26.56
C ASP A 345 -0.80 3.69 -27.24
N GLU A 346 -0.08 4.64 -27.81
CA GLU A 346 1.30 4.41 -28.28
C GLU A 346 2.31 4.46 -27.11
N PRO A 347 3.45 3.75 -27.19
CA PRO A 347 4.50 3.86 -26.20
C PRO A 347 5.01 5.31 -26.11
N GLY A 348 4.96 5.90 -24.91
CA GLY A 348 5.33 7.31 -24.71
C GLY A 348 4.18 8.32 -24.78
N ALA A 349 2.92 7.87 -24.84
CA ALA A 349 1.74 8.74 -24.80
C ALA A 349 1.76 9.75 -23.63
N ALA A 350 2.15 9.32 -22.43
CA ALA A 350 2.28 10.21 -21.27
C ALA A 350 3.32 11.33 -21.50
N ALA A 351 4.52 10.98 -22.01
CA ALA A 351 5.55 11.96 -22.35
C ALA A 351 5.07 12.96 -23.42
N ARG A 352 4.36 12.52 -24.47
CA ARG A 352 3.80 13.44 -25.48
C ARG A 352 2.68 14.31 -24.91
N GLY A 353 1.76 13.71 -24.15
CA GLY A 353 0.61 14.37 -23.55
C GLY A 353 0.99 15.48 -22.58
N ALA A 354 2.07 15.29 -21.81
CA ALA A 354 2.61 16.28 -20.89
C ALA A 354 2.92 17.63 -21.56
N LEU A 355 3.28 17.64 -22.85
CA LEU A 355 3.56 18.86 -23.60
C LEU A 355 2.31 19.53 -24.18
N VAL A 356 1.19 18.82 -24.30
CA VAL A 356 -0.05 19.35 -24.90
C VAL A 356 -0.64 20.47 -24.05
N THR A 357 -0.69 20.28 -22.73
CA THR A 357 -1.26 21.29 -21.81
C THR A 357 -0.22 22.29 -21.34
N SER A 358 0.99 21.86 -20.96
CA SER A 358 2.00 22.79 -20.43
C SER A 358 2.32 23.91 -21.43
N VAL A 359 2.58 23.59 -22.71
CA VAL A 359 2.88 24.61 -23.73
C VAL A 359 1.66 25.49 -24.04
N ALA A 360 0.45 24.95 -23.98
CA ALA A 360 -0.78 25.72 -24.19
C ALA A 360 -1.10 26.70 -23.05
N GLU A 361 -0.71 26.38 -21.81
CA GLU A 361 -0.80 27.31 -20.66
C GLU A 361 0.31 28.36 -20.70
N ILE A 362 1.53 27.99 -21.11
CA ILE A 362 2.65 28.92 -21.32
C ILE A 362 2.31 29.97 -22.39
N LEU A 363 1.71 29.56 -23.51
CA LEU A 363 1.26 30.46 -24.58
C LEU A 363 0.01 31.28 -24.23
N ARG A 364 -0.59 31.06 -23.06
CA ARG A 364 -1.75 31.82 -22.54
C ARG A 364 -1.38 32.84 -21.45
N ALA A 365 -0.09 33.01 -21.14
CA ALA A 365 0.38 34.11 -20.30
C ALA A 365 -0.08 35.46 -20.90
N PRO A 366 -0.86 36.29 -20.20
CA PRO A 366 -1.45 37.49 -20.81
C PRO A 366 -0.41 38.61 -21.04
N ASP A 367 -0.47 39.23 -22.21
CA ASP A 367 -0.06 40.62 -22.37
C ASP A 367 -0.88 41.52 -21.42
N GLU A 368 -0.21 42.53 -20.84
CA GLU A 368 -0.77 43.64 -20.03
C GLU A 368 -1.98 43.32 -19.11
N VAL A 369 -1.71 42.90 -17.86
CA VAL A 369 -2.63 43.24 -16.76
C VAL A 369 -2.48 44.73 -16.45
N ARG A 370 -3.28 45.57 -17.12
CA ARG A 370 -3.47 46.96 -16.68
C ARG A 370 -4.18 46.96 -15.31
N PRO A 371 -3.73 47.76 -14.33
CA PRO A 371 -4.38 47.80 -13.04
C PRO A 371 -5.76 48.45 -13.16
N THR A 372 -6.81 47.71 -12.86
CA THR A 372 -8.14 48.27 -12.61
C THR A 372 -8.15 48.93 -11.24
N GLU A 373 -8.15 50.27 -11.24
CA GLU A 373 -8.20 51.06 -10.01
C GLU A 373 -9.41 50.68 -9.14
N HIS A 374 -9.16 50.49 -7.84
CA HIS A 374 -10.23 50.47 -6.86
C HIS A 374 -10.70 51.89 -6.54
N SER A 375 -12.02 52.07 -6.61
CA SER A 375 -12.78 53.15 -5.95
C SER A 375 -12.53 54.59 -6.40
N ARG A 376 -13.55 55.13 -7.11
CA ARG A 376 -14.22 56.39 -6.76
C ARG A 376 -15.56 56.46 -7.50
N ASP A 377 -16.65 56.31 -6.75
CA ASP A 377 -18.02 56.58 -7.21
C ASP A 377 -18.51 57.90 -6.59
N PRO A 378 -18.61 58.99 -7.38
CA PRO A 378 -19.31 60.20 -6.99
C PRO A 378 -20.73 60.26 -7.58
N ASP A 379 -21.65 60.83 -6.79
CA ASP A 379 -23.07 61.13 -7.10
C ASP A 379 -24.04 59.93 -7.04
N ARG A 380 -24.60 59.62 -5.86
CA ARG A 380 -25.85 60.24 -5.36
C ARG A 380 -27.01 60.31 -6.36
N GLY A 381 -27.97 59.41 -6.17
CA GLY A 381 -29.36 59.85 -5.97
C GLY A 381 -30.44 59.33 -6.94
N ARG A 382 -31.19 58.31 -6.49
CA ARG A 382 -32.66 58.36 -6.35
C ARG A 382 -33.21 57.15 -5.59
N GLU A 383 -34.30 57.38 -4.85
CA GLU A 383 -34.94 56.40 -3.97
C GLU A 383 -35.82 55.39 -4.73
N GLN A 384 -36.01 54.19 -4.16
CA GLN A 384 -37.34 53.57 -4.02
C GLN A 384 -37.41 52.44 -2.96
N ARG A 385 -38.64 52.13 -2.52
CA ARG A 385 -38.98 51.40 -1.28
C ARG A 385 -39.06 49.86 -1.42
N PRO A 386 -38.98 49.09 -0.30
CA PRO A 386 -39.16 47.64 -0.28
C PRO A 386 -40.65 47.19 -0.19
N PRO A 387 -41.00 46.00 -0.69
CA PRO A 387 -42.33 45.39 -0.53
C PRO A 387 -42.50 44.61 0.79
N ARG A 388 -43.76 44.34 1.18
CA ARG A 388 -44.17 43.79 2.47
C ARG A 388 -44.52 42.30 2.43
N ILE A 389 -44.34 41.63 3.58
CA ILE A 389 -44.82 40.27 3.89
C ILE A 389 -46.32 40.29 4.28
N ARG A 390 -47.07 39.22 3.98
CA ARG A 390 -48.41 38.90 4.52
C ARG A 390 -48.51 37.42 4.90
N SER A 391 -49.46 37.07 5.78
CA SER A 391 -49.49 35.81 6.55
C SER A 391 -50.89 35.20 6.73
N ALA A 392 -50.92 33.90 7.11
CA ALA A 392 -52.04 33.14 7.72
C ALA A 392 -53.22 32.71 6.79
N PRO A 393 -54.08 31.70 7.13
CA PRO A 393 -54.28 31.06 8.45
C PRO A 393 -54.41 29.50 8.53
N GLN A 394 -54.69 28.99 9.74
CA GLN A 394 -54.89 27.57 10.15
C GLN A 394 -56.35 27.27 10.61
N ALA A 395 -56.71 25.96 10.79
CA ALA A 395 -57.72 25.33 11.70
C ALA A 395 -58.46 24.12 11.04
N HIS A 396 -59.06 23.10 11.69
CA HIS A 396 -58.97 22.44 13.02
C HIS A 396 -59.63 21.02 12.98
N VAL A 397 -59.55 20.28 14.09
CA VAL A 397 -59.72 18.80 14.32
C VAL A 397 -61.18 18.28 14.52
N ARG A 398 -61.52 17.01 14.13
CA ARG A 398 -62.18 15.92 14.96
C ARG A 398 -62.68 14.64 14.19
N SER A 399 -62.91 13.54 14.95
CA SER A 399 -63.19 12.11 14.57
C SER A 399 -64.69 11.70 14.81
N PRO A 400 -65.19 10.42 14.94
CA PRO A 400 -64.61 9.03 14.85
C PRO A 400 -65.47 7.87 14.18
N TRP A 401 -64.90 6.64 14.09
CA TRP A 401 -65.54 5.30 13.80
C TRP A 401 -66.14 5.07 12.36
N GLN A 402 -66.54 3.88 11.85
CA GLN A 402 -66.63 2.46 12.33
C GLN A 402 -66.48 1.42 11.15
N ASP A 403 -66.61 0.10 11.43
CA ASP A 403 -66.59 -1.09 10.52
C ASP A 403 -68.03 -1.72 10.41
N PRO A 404 -68.41 -2.88 9.75
CA PRO A 404 -67.68 -3.92 8.98
C PRO A 404 -68.33 -4.48 7.66
N ARG A 405 -67.61 -5.31 6.86
CA ARG A 405 -68.02 -6.65 6.28
C ARG A 405 -67.24 -7.21 5.04
N LYS A 406 -67.16 -8.56 4.96
CA LYS A 406 -66.61 -9.50 3.93
C LYS A 406 -67.73 -10.02 2.96
N PRO A 407 -67.58 -11.12 2.12
CA PRO A 407 -66.57 -11.57 1.12
C PRO A 407 -67.18 -12.14 -0.22
N ARG A 408 -66.34 -12.63 -1.19
CA ARG A 408 -66.57 -13.82 -2.08
C ARG A 408 -65.36 -14.05 -3.04
N ARG A 409 -64.62 -15.18 -3.02
CA ARG A 409 -64.78 -16.48 -3.78
C ARG A 409 -65.09 -16.29 -5.29
N ARG A 410 -64.43 -16.95 -6.26
CA ARG A 410 -64.07 -18.40 -6.35
C ARG A 410 -62.81 -18.72 -7.20
N THR A 411 -62.14 -19.83 -6.85
CA THR A 411 -61.23 -20.73 -7.65
C THR A 411 -62.03 -21.58 -8.68
N PRO A 412 -61.47 -22.40 -9.64
CA PRO A 412 -60.41 -23.43 -9.38
C PRO A 412 -59.55 -24.07 -10.54
N LEU A 413 -58.58 -24.96 -10.15
CA LEU A 413 -58.00 -26.16 -10.86
C LEU A 413 -57.13 -25.92 -12.15
N ILE A 414 -56.09 -26.69 -12.55
CA ILE A 414 -55.47 -27.99 -12.13
C ILE A 414 -53.94 -28.06 -12.40
N VAL A 415 -53.22 -28.76 -11.50
CA VAL A 415 -52.02 -29.66 -11.58
C VAL A 415 -51.41 -29.90 -13.00
N ILE A 416 -50.08 -29.98 -13.24
CA ILE A 416 -49.12 -31.08 -12.91
C ILE A 416 -47.66 -30.58 -13.04
N GLY A 417 -46.76 -31.01 -12.14
CA GLY A 417 -45.31 -30.74 -12.29
C GLY A 417 -44.37 -31.09 -11.11
N CYS A 418 -44.75 -31.91 -10.12
CA CYS A 418 -44.04 -32.02 -8.83
C CYS A 418 -43.17 -33.28 -8.61
N VAL A 419 -42.68 -33.96 -9.66
CA VAL A 419 -41.93 -35.24 -9.49
C VAL A 419 -40.40 -35.11 -9.65
N ILE A 420 -39.89 -34.06 -10.31
CA ILE A 420 -38.44 -33.88 -10.53
C ILE A 420 -37.77 -33.05 -9.41
N ALA A 421 -38.50 -32.15 -8.74
CA ALA A 421 -37.95 -31.26 -7.72
C ALA A 421 -37.58 -31.94 -6.38
N LEU A 422 -38.18 -33.09 -6.05
CA LEU A 422 -37.96 -33.76 -4.76
C LEU A 422 -36.72 -34.67 -4.72
N ALA A 423 -36.23 -35.14 -5.87
CA ALA A 423 -35.01 -35.96 -5.94
C ALA A 423 -33.72 -35.12 -5.76
N LEU A 424 -33.72 -33.87 -6.25
CA LEU A 424 -32.56 -32.96 -6.15
C LEU A 424 -32.36 -32.42 -4.73
N VAL A 425 -33.43 -32.22 -3.96
CA VAL A 425 -33.36 -31.76 -2.57
C VAL A 425 -32.80 -32.86 -1.64
N ALA A 426 -33.14 -34.13 -1.89
CA ALA A 426 -32.59 -35.25 -1.13
C ALA A 426 -31.08 -35.48 -1.40
N GLY A 427 -30.64 -35.32 -2.65
CA GLY A 427 -29.22 -35.41 -3.02
C GLY A 427 -28.37 -34.30 -2.40
N ALA A 428 -28.88 -33.06 -2.38
CA ALA A 428 -28.20 -31.93 -1.75
C ALA A 428 -28.10 -32.10 -0.21
N ALA A 429 -29.13 -32.65 0.44
CA ALA A 429 -29.09 -32.96 1.87
C ALA A 429 -28.07 -34.07 2.21
N ALA A 430 -27.96 -35.10 1.37
CA ALA A 430 -26.96 -36.15 1.55
C ALA A 430 -25.52 -35.66 1.29
N ALA A 431 -25.30 -34.81 0.28
CA ALA A 431 -24.01 -34.19 0.04
C ALA A 431 -23.61 -33.22 1.17
N ALA A 432 -24.56 -32.42 1.69
CA ALA A 432 -24.33 -31.58 2.86
C ALA A 432 -24.05 -32.41 4.13
N ALA A 433 -24.71 -33.56 4.30
CA ALA A 433 -24.41 -34.51 5.37
C ALA A 433 -23.01 -35.12 5.24
N TRP A 434 -22.56 -35.42 4.01
CA TRP A 434 -21.24 -36.00 3.74
C TRP A 434 -20.11 -34.97 3.90
N PHE A 435 -20.27 -33.74 3.37
CA PHE A 435 -19.37 -32.61 3.64
C PHE A 435 -19.39 -32.13 5.11
N SER A 436 -20.44 -32.44 5.87
CA SER A 436 -20.43 -32.28 7.33
C SER A 436 -19.82 -33.48 8.09
N SER A 437 -19.58 -34.61 7.42
CA SER A 437 -18.93 -35.80 8.01
C SER A 437 -17.41 -35.81 7.84
N GLU A 438 -16.87 -35.09 6.84
CA GLU A 438 -15.46 -34.71 6.79
C GLU A 438 -15.13 -33.47 7.62
N ARG A 439 -16.14 -32.87 8.28
CA ARG A 439 -15.89 -31.98 9.42
C ARG A 439 -15.46 -32.84 10.61
N GLY A 440 -14.21 -33.30 10.55
CA GLY A 440 -13.56 -34.06 11.61
C GLY A 440 -13.79 -33.39 12.95
N GLN A 441 -14.17 -34.17 13.95
CA GLN A 441 -14.38 -33.71 15.31
C GLN A 441 -13.05 -33.22 15.90
N SER A 442 -12.73 -31.94 15.72
CA SER A 442 -11.83 -31.26 16.64
C SER A 442 -12.62 -30.92 17.90
N ASP A 443 -12.62 -31.87 18.84
CA ASP A 443 -13.00 -31.65 20.25
C ASP A 443 -11.95 -30.76 20.97
N SER A 444 -11.40 -29.79 20.23
CA SER A 444 -10.28 -28.92 20.58
C SER A 444 -10.68 -28.04 21.76
N ALA A 445 -9.74 -27.85 22.70
CA ALA A 445 -9.91 -26.90 23.79
C ALA A 445 -10.19 -25.47 23.27
N LEU A 446 -9.61 -25.12 22.12
CA LEU A 446 -9.81 -23.85 21.42
C LEU A 446 -11.27 -23.56 21.07
N ALA A 447 -12.05 -24.57 20.68
CA ALA A 447 -13.48 -24.41 20.38
C ALA A 447 -14.35 -24.19 21.64
N LYS A 448 -13.80 -24.42 22.84
CA LYS A 448 -14.48 -24.23 24.13
C LYS A 448 -14.21 -22.85 24.75
N LEU A 449 -13.24 -22.10 24.22
CA LEU A 449 -12.92 -20.74 24.68
C LEU A 449 -14.13 -19.81 24.52
N ALA A 450 -14.46 -19.08 25.59
CA ALA A 450 -15.59 -18.15 25.64
C ALA A 450 -15.27 -16.92 26.49
N ALA A 451 -16.02 -15.84 26.28
CA ALA A 451 -15.99 -14.67 27.16
C ALA A 451 -16.56 -15.04 28.54
N ARG A 452 -15.71 -14.97 29.57
CA ARG A 452 -16.06 -15.25 30.98
C ARG A 452 -16.66 -14.04 31.67
N SER A 453 -16.08 -12.87 31.42
CA SER A 453 -16.53 -11.60 32.00
C SER A 453 -16.24 -10.42 31.07
N THR A 454 -16.87 -9.28 31.35
CA THR A 454 -16.54 -7.99 30.74
C THR A 454 -16.66 -6.92 31.80
N LEU A 455 -15.61 -6.12 31.98
CA LEU A 455 -15.54 -5.05 32.96
C LEU A 455 -15.30 -3.70 32.25
N PRO A 456 -15.94 -2.60 32.70
CA PRO A 456 -15.69 -1.27 32.14
C PRO A 456 -14.29 -0.79 32.52
N ILE A 457 -13.54 -0.25 31.56
CA ILE A 457 -12.17 0.25 31.76
C ILE A 457 -11.96 1.57 31.02
N GLY A 458 -11.57 2.60 31.76
CA GLY A 458 -11.08 3.88 31.23
C GLY A 458 -12.04 4.63 30.31
N ASN A 459 -11.46 5.55 29.53
CA ASN A 459 -12.11 6.21 28.40
C ASN A 459 -11.15 6.19 27.20
N ASN A 460 -11.54 5.49 26.13
CA ASN A 460 -10.68 5.17 24.98
C ASN A 460 -9.32 4.56 25.40
N PRO A 461 -9.32 3.35 25.98
CA PRO A 461 -8.09 2.64 26.32
C PRO A 461 -7.46 2.06 25.04
N ASN A 462 -6.18 2.34 24.84
CA ASN A 462 -5.48 2.13 23.56
C ASN A 462 -4.30 1.16 23.66
N TYR A 463 -3.87 0.79 24.88
CA TYR A 463 -2.74 -0.13 25.10
C TYR A 463 -3.03 -1.10 26.24
N ILE A 464 -2.59 -2.34 26.09
CA ILE A 464 -2.69 -3.42 27.09
C ILE A 464 -1.34 -4.13 27.19
N ALA A 465 -0.92 -4.47 28.41
CA ALA A 465 0.27 -5.26 28.65
C ALA A 465 0.06 -6.19 29.86
N LEU A 466 0.58 -7.42 29.79
CA LEU A 466 0.49 -8.40 30.87
C LEU A 466 1.82 -8.46 31.63
N ALA A 467 1.78 -8.28 32.95
CA ALA A 467 2.93 -8.47 33.84
C ALA A 467 2.63 -9.49 34.94
N ASP A 468 3.55 -9.62 35.90
CA ASP A 468 3.51 -10.60 36.98
C ASP A 468 2.37 -10.35 37.98
N GLN A 469 2.03 -9.09 38.25
CA GLN A 469 0.96 -8.71 39.19
C GLN A 469 -0.42 -8.49 38.51
N GLY A 470 -0.51 -8.57 37.18
CA GLY A 470 -1.79 -8.49 36.47
C GLY A 470 -1.74 -7.81 35.09
N VAL A 471 -2.91 -7.36 34.65
CA VAL A 471 -3.12 -6.74 33.34
C VAL A 471 -3.10 -5.22 33.50
N TYR A 472 -2.20 -4.54 32.79
CA TYR A 472 -2.03 -3.10 32.81
C TYR A 472 -2.63 -2.51 31.53
N ILE A 473 -3.53 -1.54 31.67
CA ILE A 473 -4.28 -0.95 30.55
C ILE A 473 -4.14 0.57 30.59
N ALA A 474 -3.70 1.17 29.49
CA ALA A 474 -3.49 2.61 29.36
C ALA A 474 -4.44 3.22 28.32
N GLY A 475 -4.90 4.45 28.58
CA GLY A 475 -5.80 5.19 27.69
C GLY A 475 -5.53 6.70 27.66
N ASP A 476 -6.39 7.43 26.95
CA ASP A 476 -6.26 8.87 26.74
C ASP A 476 -6.48 9.69 28.04
N ASP A 477 -7.04 9.08 29.07
CA ASP A 477 -7.22 9.65 30.42
C ASP A 477 -5.90 9.86 31.20
N ARG A 478 -4.76 9.43 30.65
CA ARG A 478 -3.41 9.53 31.25
C ARG A 478 -3.24 8.74 32.54
N THR A 479 -4.03 7.68 32.69
CA THR A 479 -3.94 6.71 33.78
C THR A 479 -3.64 5.32 33.24
N ILE A 480 -3.15 4.46 34.14
CA ILE A 480 -2.97 3.04 33.90
C ILE A 480 -3.86 2.28 34.89
N TRP A 481 -4.83 1.57 34.36
CA TRP A 481 -5.75 0.71 35.08
C TRP A 481 -5.10 -0.65 35.25
N VAL A 482 -4.90 -1.08 36.50
CA VAL A 482 -4.36 -2.41 36.83
C VAL A 482 -5.53 -3.33 37.16
N VAL A 483 -5.68 -4.42 36.42
CA VAL A 483 -6.71 -5.44 36.63
C VAL A 483 -6.05 -6.69 37.20
N ASP A 484 -6.56 -7.14 38.34
CA ASP A 484 -6.16 -8.39 38.97
C ASP A 484 -6.73 -9.57 38.14
N PRO A 485 -5.87 -10.51 37.68
CA PRO A 485 -6.27 -11.57 36.76
C PRO A 485 -7.07 -12.70 37.44
N THR A 486 -7.06 -12.77 38.77
CA THR A 486 -7.77 -13.79 39.57
C THR A 486 -9.17 -13.34 39.95
N THR A 487 -9.33 -12.05 40.28
CA THR A 487 -10.60 -11.46 40.71
C THR A 487 -11.36 -10.76 39.57
N GLU A 488 -10.70 -10.60 38.41
CA GLU A 488 -11.21 -9.94 37.19
C GLU A 488 -11.76 -8.52 37.49
N LYS A 489 -11.03 -7.77 38.33
CA LYS A 489 -11.39 -6.42 38.82
C LYS A 489 -10.22 -5.47 38.80
N VAL A 490 -10.51 -4.17 38.64
CA VAL A 490 -9.54 -3.09 38.86
C VAL A 490 -9.04 -3.15 40.31
N SER A 491 -7.73 -3.37 40.48
CA SER A 491 -7.05 -3.43 41.78
C SER A 491 -6.34 -2.12 42.12
N THR A 492 -5.85 -1.39 41.12
CA THR A 492 -5.13 -0.11 41.27
C THR A 492 -5.33 0.76 40.03
N VAL A 493 -5.26 2.08 40.20
CA VAL A 493 -5.16 3.05 39.10
C VAL A 493 -3.95 3.93 39.34
N ILE A 494 -3.01 3.96 38.39
CA ILE A 494 -1.75 4.72 38.46
C ILE A 494 -1.89 5.96 37.58
N THR A 495 -1.65 7.15 38.13
CA THR A 495 -1.73 8.40 37.36
C THR A 495 -0.35 8.76 36.77
N VAL A 496 -0.26 8.76 35.44
CA VAL A 496 0.95 9.15 34.67
C VAL A 496 0.96 10.66 34.41
N GLY A 497 -0.22 11.27 34.20
CA GLY A 497 -0.40 12.72 34.02
C GLY A 497 0.06 13.28 32.66
N LYS A 498 0.89 12.54 31.92
CA LYS A 498 1.33 12.81 30.54
C LYS A 498 0.51 12.03 29.52
N ARG A 499 0.53 12.44 28.25
CA ARG A 499 -0.08 11.65 27.17
C ARG A 499 0.73 10.37 26.98
N ILE A 500 0.06 9.22 27.04
CA ILE A 500 0.66 7.91 26.83
C ILE A 500 0.74 7.63 25.32
N LEU A 501 1.86 7.05 24.88
CA LEU A 501 2.23 6.76 23.49
C LEU A 501 2.47 5.26 23.25
N GLY A 502 2.56 4.47 24.31
CA GLY A 502 2.71 3.01 24.25
C GLY A 502 2.91 2.38 25.64
N LEU A 503 2.74 1.06 25.71
CA LEU A 503 2.86 0.28 26.94
C LEU A 503 3.52 -1.07 26.63
N VAL A 504 4.58 -1.44 27.34
CA VAL A 504 5.27 -2.74 27.19
C VAL A 504 5.64 -3.29 28.57
N ALA A 505 5.51 -4.60 28.77
CA ALA A 505 5.82 -5.28 30.03
C ALA A 505 7.06 -6.17 29.91
N ASP A 506 8.01 -6.02 30.85
CA ASP A 506 9.02 -7.03 31.14
C ASP A 506 8.60 -7.79 32.41
N ARG A 507 7.86 -8.89 32.19
CA ARG A 507 7.30 -9.72 33.25
C ARG A 507 8.37 -10.40 34.13
N ALA A 508 9.56 -10.66 33.59
CA ALA A 508 10.64 -11.31 34.34
C ALA A 508 11.28 -10.35 35.35
N ASN A 509 11.41 -9.07 34.98
CA ASN A 509 11.96 -8.04 35.86
C ASN A 509 10.90 -7.36 36.77
N SER A 510 9.62 -7.70 36.61
CA SER A 510 8.45 -7.03 37.25
C SER A 510 8.36 -5.54 36.90
N LEU A 511 8.56 -5.20 35.62
CA LEU A 511 8.59 -3.82 35.13
C LEU A 511 7.57 -3.58 34.01
N ILE A 512 6.95 -2.40 34.02
CA ILE A 512 6.16 -1.84 32.91
C ILE A 512 6.89 -0.60 32.40
N PHE A 513 7.04 -0.48 31.08
CA PHE A 513 7.55 0.71 30.41
C PHE A 513 6.42 1.44 29.70
N VAL A 514 6.22 2.69 30.10
CA VAL A 514 5.17 3.58 29.58
C VAL A 514 5.82 4.62 28.70
N GLY A 515 5.54 4.59 27.39
CA GLY A 515 5.93 5.67 26.49
C GLY A 515 5.10 6.91 26.80
N VAL A 516 5.74 8.04 27.08
CA VAL A 516 5.05 9.31 27.43
C VAL A 516 5.57 10.48 26.61
N SER A 517 4.66 11.36 26.17
CA SER A 517 5.02 12.66 25.60
C SER A 517 5.52 13.61 26.70
N THR A 518 6.63 14.28 26.43
CA THR A 518 7.28 15.28 27.31
C THR A 518 7.29 16.69 26.71
N GLY A 519 6.98 16.83 25.42
CA GLY A 519 6.81 18.10 24.70
C GLY A 519 5.97 17.90 23.43
N GLU A 520 5.97 18.91 22.53
CA GLU A 520 5.23 18.82 21.25
C GLU A 520 5.82 17.77 20.30
N SER A 521 7.15 17.58 20.32
CA SER A 521 7.87 16.59 19.49
C SER A 521 8.73 15.60 20.31
N ASP A 522 8.69 15.68 21.65
CA ASP A 522 9.60 14.93 22.53
C ASP A 522 8.88 13.85 23.37
N SER A 523 9.61 12.77 23.69
CA SER A 523 9.13 11.65 24.49
C SER A 523 10.17 11.08 25.48
N ALA A 524 9.65 10.30 26.44
CA ALA A 524 10.41 9.53 27.42
C ALA A 524 9.72 8.20 27.71
N LEU A 525 10.44 7.29 28.38
CA LEU A 525 9.84 6.14 29.07
C LEU A 525 9.67 6.48 30.55
N GLU A 526 8.52 6.20 31.12
CA GLU A 526 8.34 6.06 32.57
C GLU A 526 8.28 4.58 32.91
N THR A 527 9.17 4.13 33.80
CA THR A 527 9.21 2.73 34.24
C THR A 527 8.47 2.59 35.56
N ILE A 528 7.53 1.66 35.62
CA ILE A 528 6.74 1.31 36.80
C ILE A 528 7.20 -0.06 37.32
N ASP A 529 7.54 -0.14 38.60
CA ASP A 529 7.70 -1.42 39.30
C ASP A 529 6.31 -1.96 39.66
N THR A 530 5.99 -3.17 39.21
CA THR A 530 4.65 -3.77 39.35
C THR A 530 4.35 -4.24 40.77
N ARG A 531 5.38 -4.51 41.57
CA ARG A 531 5.27 -4.98 42.97
C ARG A 531 4.79 -3.86 43.89
N SER A 532 5.15 -2.63 43.56
CA SER A 532 4.76 -1.40 44.27
C SER A 532 3.70 -0.57 43.55
N ASN A 533 3.50 -0.79 42.24
CA ASN A 533 2.70 0.05 41.34
C ASN A 533 3.14 1.53 41.36
N THR A 534 4.45 1.77 41.45
CA THR A 534 5.05 3.12 41.47
C THR A 534 6.03 3.34 40.31
N ILE A 535 6.09 4.58 39.81
CA ILE A 535 7.10 4.99 38.83
C ILE A 535 8.46 5.04 39.54
N VAL A 536 9.41 4.24 39.06
CA VAL A 536 10.76 4.09 39.62
C VAL A 536 11.86 4.75 38.77
N ALA A 537 11.60 5.02 37.48
CA ALA A 537 12.55 5.68 36.60
C ALA A 537 11.87 6.50 35.50
N THR A 538 12.61 7.45 34.93
CA THR A 538 12.24 8.16 33.70
C THR A 538 13.45 8.20 32.77
N ILE A 539 13.33 7.66 31.57
CA ILE A 539 14.40 7.53 30.57
C ILE A 539 14.07 8.47 29.41
N PRO A 540 14.80 9.59 29.22
CA PRO A 540 14.54 10.50 28.11
C PRO A 540 14.92 9.83 26.78
N LEU A 541 13.99 9.77 25.83
CA LEU A 541 14.24 9.26 24.48
C LEU A 541 14.61 10.37 23.49
N GLY A 542 14.35 11.63 23.84
CA GLY A 542 14.47 12.75 22.91
C GLY A 542 13.20 12.86 22.09
N HIS A 543 13.27 12.49 20.81
CA HIS A 543 12.23 12.68 19.79
C HIS A 543 10.93 11.89 20.03
N TRP A 544 9.98 11.99 19.09
CA TRP A 544 8.61 11.46 19.23
C TRP A 544 8.59 9.93 19.10
N LEU A 545 8.11 9.24 20.13
CA LEU A 545 7.95 7.77 20.13
C LEU A 545 6.83 7.32 19.17
N THR A 546 7.18 6.47 18.21
CA THR A 546 6.22 5.89 17.25
C THR A 546 5.78 4.48 17.62
N THR A 547 6.68 3.66 18.16
CA THR A 547 6.41 2.25 18.50
C THR A 547 7.47 1.67 19.44
N MET A 548 7.13 0.60 20.17
CA MET A 548 8.00 -0.12 21.09
C MET A 548 7.85 -1.63 20.93
N SER A 549 8.92 -2.39 21.18
CA SER A 549 8.89 -3.87 21.23
C SER A 549 10.01 -4.41 22.12
N LEU A 550 9.75 -5.47 22.89
CA LEU A 550 10.69 -6.05 23.86
C LEU A 550 11.32 -7.33 23.32
N ASP A 551 12.65 -7.44 23.42
CA ASP A 551 13.32 -8.74 23.49
C ASP A 551 13.21 -9.27 24.93
N ALA A 552 12.31 -10.24 25.13
CA ALA A 552 12.00 -10.76 26.46
C ALA A 552 13.06 -11.76 26.97
N ALA A 553 13.94 -12.26 26.09
CA ALA A 553 15.01 -13.18 26.45
C ALA A 553 16.31 -12.43 26.79
N ASP A 554 16.57 -11.30 26.12
CA ASP A 554 17.74 -10.44 26.35
C ASP A 554 17.45 -9.24 27.28
N HIS A 555 16.19 -9.03 27.69
CA HIS A 555 15.73 -7.90 28.52
C HIS A 555 16.07 -6.52 27.91
N VAL A 556 15.86 -6.39 26.59
CA VAL A 556 16.12 -5.15 25.83
C VAL A 556 14.84 -4.65 25.18
N LEU A 557 14.39 -3.46 25.60
CA LEU A 557 13.28 -2.73 25.00
C LEU A 557 13.79 -1.88 23.83
N TYR A 558 13.26 -2.10 22.63
CA TYR A 558 13.48 -1.25 21.48
C TYR A 558 12.36 -0.22 21.34
N CYS A 559 12.75 1.04 21.15
CA CYS A 559 11.88 2.17 20.89
C CYS A 559 12.27 2.81 19.56
N ALA A 560 11.32 3.01 18.66
CA ALA A 560 11.53 3.85 17.48
C ALA A 560 11.08 5.28 17.79
N VAL A 561 11.99 6.25 17.59
CA VAL A 561 11.68 7.68 17.77
C VAL A 561 11.96 8.48 16.50
N GLU A 562 11.07 9.38 16.13
CA GLU A 562 11.14 10.19 14.90
C GLU A 562 11.17 11.68 15.20
N ASP A 563 12.02 12.43 14.48
CA ASP A 563 12.01 13.89 14.52
C ASP A 563 10.81 14.42 13.74
N VAL A 564 9.76 14.84 14.46
CA VAL A 564 8.50 15.32 13.88
C VAL A 564 8.59 16.82 13.62
N VAL A 565 8.97 17.16 12.38
CA VAL A 565 9.01 18.55 11.91
C VAL A 565 7.74 18.86 11.12
N ARG A 566 6.88 19.71 11.68
CA ARG A 566 5.62 20.21 11.06
C ARG A 566 4.64 19.10 10.63
N GLY A 567 4.58 18.00 11.37
CA GLY A 567 3.64 16.90 11.11
C GLY A 567 4.00 15.98 9.94
N VAL A 568 5.24 16.07 9.44
CA VAL A 568 5.82 15.09 8.51
C VAL A 568 6.86 14.27 9.27
N GLY A 569 6.72 12.94 9.25
CA GLY A 569 7.66 12.04 9.94
C GLY A 569 9.07 12.12 9.34
N GLY A 570 10.09 12.26 10.18
CA GLY A 570 11.49 12.18 9.80
C GLY A 570 12.01 10.73 9.73
N PRO A 571 13.31 10.53 9.43
CA PRO A 571 13.95 9.25 9.67
C PRO A 571 13.91 8.89 11.16
N ALA A 572 13.54 7.66 11.46
CA ALA A 572 13.49 7.14 12.81
C ALA A 572 14.90 6.79 13.34
N THR A 573 15.02 6.79 14.65
CA THR A 573 16.18 6.32 15.40
C THR A 573 15.73 5.20 16.32
N ILE A 574 16.43 4.07 16.30
CA ILE A 574 16.17 2.94 17.21
C ILE A 574 16.99 3.14 18.48
N VAL A 575 16.28 3.41 19.57
CA VAL A 575 16.83 3.46 20.92
C VAL A 575 16.58 2.08 21.55
N ALA A 576 17.66 1.39 21.95
CA ALA A 576 17.58 0.16 22.71
C ALA A 576 17.89 0.44 24.18
N VAL A 577 17.05 -0.05 25.08
CA VAL A 577 17.10 0.19 26.52
C VAL A 577 17.19 -1.14 27.24
N ASP A 578 18.22 -1.34 28.05
CA ASP A 578 18.29 -2.46 28.99
C ASP A 578 17.26 -2.24 30.10
N THR A 579 16.30 -3.16 30.23
CA THR A 579 15.17 -2.97 31.14
C THR A 579 15.57 -3.08 32.60
N SER A 580 16.61 -3.84 32.93
CA SER A 580 17.08 -4.09 34.30
C SER A 580 17.87 -2.92 34.90
N THR A 581 18.59 -2.19 34.05
CA THR A 581 19.47 -1.07 34.44
C THR A 581 18.91 0.30 34.06
N HIS A 582 17.86 0.33 33.23
CA HIS A 582 17.29 1.54 32.62
C HIS A 582 18.29 2.32 31.73
N ALA A 583 19.37 1.67 31.28
CA ALA A 583 20.40 2.29 30.47
C ALA A 583 20.07 2.18 28.97
N ILE A 584 20.29 3.27 28.22
CA ILE A 584 20.29 3.23 26.75
C ILE A 584 21.57 2.50 26.30
N VAL A 585 21.42 1.30 25.73
CA VAL A 585 22.53 0.44 25.28
C VAL A 585 22.92 0.69 23.82
N SER A 586 21.98 1.14 22.98
CA SER A 586 22.30 1.68 21.65
C SER A 586 21.30 2.77 21.24
N ASN A 587 21.78 3.71 20.44
CA ASN A 587 20.98 4.78 19.88
C ASN A 587 21.36 4.93 18.40
N THR A 588 20.58 4.30 17.51
CA THR A 588 20.98 4.01 16.13
C THR A 588 20.08 4.74 15.13
N PRO A 589 20.59 5.81 14.47
CA PRO A 589 19.85 6.50 13.42
C PRO A 589 19.62 5.58 12.22
N THR A 590 18.42 5.66 11.64
CA THR A 590 18.05 4.92 10.43
C THR A 590 17.81 5.89 9.28
N SER A 591 17.66 5.37 8.06
CA SER A 591 17.26 6.15 6.88
C SER A 591 15.79 5.97 6.53
N TYR A 592 14.99 5.51 7.49
CA TYR A 592 13.63 5.00 7.30
C TYR A 592 12.68 5.64 8.31
N GLN A 593 11.43 5.92 7.92
CA GLN A 593 10.35 6.04 8.92
C GLN A 593 10.07 4.65 9.50
N ILE A 594 9.75 4.55 10.78
CA ILE A 594 9.49 3.27 11.45
C ILE A 594 8.17 3.36 12.22
N THR A 595 7.15 2.69 11.67
CA THR A 595 5.77 2.75 12.19
C THR A 595 5.42 1.55 13.08
N ARG A 596 6.13 0.42 12.95
CA ARG A 596 5.97 -0.79 13.77
C ARG A 596 7.31 -1.49 13.99
N LEU A 597 7.48 -2.09 15.16
CA LEU A 597 8.57 -3.01 15.49
C LEU A 597 8.00 -4.38 15.90
N ALA A 598 8.70 -5.44 15.54
CA ALA A 598 8.52 -6.78 16.08
C ALA A 598 9.90 -7.41 16.39
N VAL A 599 9.97 -8.25 17.41
CA VAL A 599 11.22 -8.88 17.88
C VAL A 599 11.06 -10.40 17.91
N ASP A 600 11.99 -11.11 17.28
CA ASP A 600 12.22 -12.53 17.55
C ASP A 600 13.16 -12.64 18.76
N SER A 601 12.60 -12.86 19.95
CA SER A 601 13.38 -13.04 21.18
C SER A 601 14.18 -14.36 21.19
N GLY A 602 13.89 -15.31 20.29
CA GLY A 602 14.64 -16.57 20.16
C GLY A 602 15.92 -16.43 19.34
N SER A 603 15.99 -15.45 18.43
CA SER A 603 17.21 -15.16 17.65
C SER A 603 17.78 -13.75 17.85
N HIS A 604 17.19 -12.97 18.76
CA HIS A 604 17.56 -11.58 19.08
C HIS A 604 17.55 -10.67 17.85
N ARG A 605 16.57 -10.88 16.96
CA ARG A 605 16.39 -10.16 15.69
C ARG A 605 15.23 -9.19 15.78
N LEU A 606 15.48 -7.97 15.33
CA LEU A 606 14.49 -6.90 15.25
C LEU A 606 13.98 -6.78 13.81
N PHE A 607 12.68 -6.52 13.65
CA PHE A 607 12.03 -6.28 12.36
C PHE A 607 11.29 -4.94 12.42
N ALA A 608 11.66 -4.01 11.54
CA ALA A 608 11.07 -2.68 11.48
C ALA A 608 10.23 -2.48 10.23
N LEU A 609 9.01 -1.96 10.37
CA LEU A 609 8.16 -1.59 9.24
C LEU A 609 8.49 -0.17 8.77
N SER A 610 8.98 -0.06 7.54
CA SER A 610 9.26 1.19 6.83
C SER A 610 8.40 1.31 5.58
N GLY A 611 7.29 2.05 5.69
CA GLY A 611 6.29 2.16 4.63
C GLY A 611 5.68 0.80 4.30
N HIS A 612 5.99 0.28 3.11
CA HIS A 612 5.54 -1.02 2.62
C HIS A 612 6.66 -2.09 2.63
N ASN A 613 7.69 -1.92 3.47
CA ASN A 613 8.81 -2.85 3.58
C ASN A 613 9.06 -3.21 5.04
N ILE A 614 9.26 -4.50 5.30
CA ILE A 614 9.75 -4.98 6.58
C ILE A 614 11.27 -5.12 6.46
N VAL A 615 12.00 -4.34 7.26
CA VAL A 615 13.47 -4.27 7.26
C VAL A 615 13.99 -5.08 8.45
N PRO A 616 14.69 -6.20 8.22
CA PRO A 616 15.38 -6.91 9.29
C PRO A 616 16.55 -6.06 9.82
N MET A 617 16.73 -6.08 11.12
CA MET A 617 17.74 -5.31 11.83
C MET A 617 18.50 -6.19 12.83
N ALA A 618 19.79 -5.91 12.99
CA ALA A 618 20.61 -6.48 14.05
C ALA A 618 20.21 -5.93 15.43
N ARG A 619 20.63 -6.62 16.51
CA ARG A 619 20.37 -6.26 17.92
C ARG A 619 20.75 -4.81 18.28
N ASN A 620 21.67 -4.17 17.55
CA ASN A 620 22.04 -2.76 17.76
C ASN A 620 21.17 -1.77 16.97
N GLY A 621 20.07 -2.20 16.36
CA GLY A 621 19.19 -1.37 15.52
C GLY A 621 19.72 -1.05 14.12
N GLN A 622 20.86 -1.61 13.69
CA GLN A 622 21.35 -1.45 12.32
C GLN A 622 20.58 -2.35 11.35
N ALA A 623 20.03 -1.78 10.28
CA ALA A 623 19.41 -2.54 9.20
C ALA A 623 20.44 -3.45 8.50
N ASP A 624 20.05 -4.68 8.17
CA ASP A 624 20.95 -5.66 7.52
C ASP A 624 21.16 -5.41 6.01
N GLY A 625 20.53 -4.34 5.48
CA GLY A 625 20.56 -3.96 4.06
C GLY A 625 19.54 -4.70 3.20
N SER A 626 18.78 -5.65 3.76
CA SER A 626 17.69 -6.32 3.09
C SER A 626 16.33 -5.74 3.47
N SER A 627 15.33 -6.02 2.63
CA SER A 627 13.94 -5.69 2.88
C SER A 627 13.03 -6.79 2.35
N ILE A 628 11.97 -7.07 3.09
CA ILE A 628 10.87 -7.93 2.67
C ILE A 628 9.74 -6.98 2.23
N PRO A 629 9.46 -6.85 0.92
CA PRO A 629 8.36 -6.01 0.44
C PRO A 629 7.03 -6.63 0.88
N PHE A 630 6.10 -5.79 1.32
CA PHE A 630 4.81 -6.19 1.84
C PHE A 630 3.70 -5.34 1.22
N ALA A 631 2.67 -5.97 0.66
CA ALA A 631 1.58 -5.24 0.00
C ALA A 631 0.50 -4.79 0.99
N GLY A 632 -0.04 -3.58 0.78
CA GLY A 632 -1.10 -3.01 1.61
C GLY A 632 -0.60 -2.27 2.86
N THR A 633 -1.55 -1.86 3.70
CA THR A 633 -1.31 -1.21 4.99
C THR A 633 -1.11 -2.29 6.05
N VAL A 634 0.03 -2.28 6.74
CA VAL A 634 0.28 -3.20 7.88
C VAL A 634 -0.19 -2.53 9.17
N TYR A 635 -1.07 -3.21 9.91
CA TYR A 635 -1.64 -2.75 11.17
C TYR A 635 -0.83 -3.22 12.37
N GLN A 636 -0.36 -4.47 12.34
CA GLN A 636 0.48 -5.07 13.38
C GLN A 636 1.40 -6.14 12.79
N MET A 637 2.55 -6.34 13.45
CA MET A 637 3.48 -7.43 13.19
C MET A 637 3.80 -8.12 14.52
N ALA A 638 3.92 -9.44 14.52
CA ALA A 638 4.37 -10.22 15.68
C ALA A 638 5.18 -11.44 15.20
N VAL A 639 6.15 -11.91 15.99
CA VAL A 639 6.88 -13.15 15.67
C VAL A 639 6.28 -14.30 16.47
N GLU A 640 5.94 -15.38 15.78
CA GLU A 640 5.50 -16.64 16.38
C GLU A 640 6.69 -17.27 17.15
N PRO A 641 6.62 -17.38 18.49
CA PRO A 641 7.80 -17.69 19.32
C PRO A 641 8.33 -19.12 19.18
N THR A 642 7.54 -20.03 18.59
CA THR A 642 7.90 -21.46 18.46
C THR A 642 8.77 -21.75 17.23
N ASN A 643 8.58 -21.01 16.14
CA ASN A 643 9.18 -21.28 14.84
C ASN A 643 9.93 -20.06 14.24
N GLY A 644 9.75 -18.87 14.81
CA GLY A 644 10.35 -17.62 14.33
C GLY A 644 9.69 -17.03 13.08
N THR A 645 8.48 -17.45 12.67
CA THR A 645 7.79 -16.85 11.52
C THR A 645 7.19 -15.50 11.88
N LEU A 646 7.30 -14.53 10.97
CA LEU A 646 6.77 -13.19 11.17
C LEU A 646 5.34 -13.12 10.65
N HIS A 647 4.39 -12.91 11.56
CA HIS A 647 2.97 -12.80 11.27
C HIS A 647 2.61 -11.32 11.11
N VAL A 648 2.01 -10.98 9.97
CA VAL A 648 1.76 -9.60 9.56
C VAL A 648 0.27 -9.42 9.29
N LEU A 649 -0.39 -8.63 10.12
CA LEU A 649 -1.80 -8.27 9.93
C LEU A 649 -1.89 -7.03 9.05
N SER A 650 -2.62 -7.13 7.95
CA SER A 650 -2.61 -6.14 6.88
C SER A 650 -3.95 -6.02 6.17
N ALA A 651 -4.17 -4.94 5.41
CA ALA A 651 -5.28 -4.81 4.47
C ALA A 651 -4.79 -4.24 3.12
N PRO A 652 -5.40 -4.62 1.98
CA PRO A 652 -5.13 -3.97 0.69
C PRO A 652 -5.43 -2.46 0.79
N GLY A 653 -4.58 -1.64 0.18
CA GLY A 653 -4.45 -0.22 0.53
C GLY A 653 -5.67 0.67 0.20
N ARG A 654 -5.88 1.69 1.06
CA ARG A 654 -6.86 2.79 0.94
C ARG A 654 -8.32 2.38 0.68
N GLY A 655 -8.92 1.75 1.68
CA GLY A 655 -10.34 1.94 2.03
C GLY A 655 -10.47 2.29 3.52
N GLU A 656 -11.60 2.83 3.95
CA GLU A 656 -11.94 2.83 5.39
C GLU A 656 -12.44 1.43 5.79
N PRO A 657 -12.35 1.00 7.07
CA PRO A 657 -12.86 -0.30 7.51
C PRO A 657 -14.39 -0.50 7.32
N THR A 658 -15.11 0.56 6.94
CA THR A 658 -16.51 0.52 6.48
C THR A 658 -16.69 0.02 5.05
N ASP A 659 -15.64 -0.02 4.23
CA ASP A 659 -15.76 -0.23 2.79
C ASP A 659 -16.06 -1.71 2.44
N PRO A 660 -16.99 -2.00 1.51
CA PRO A 660 -17.46 -3.37 1.24
C PRO A 660 -16.42 -4.38 0.69
N GLY A 661 -15.19 -3.94 0.41
CA GLY A 661 -14.07 -4.79 -0.01
C GLY A 661 -12.85 -4.69 0.91
N TYR A 662 -12.96 -3.99 2.04
CA TYR A 662 -11.88 -3.90 3.02
C TYR A 662 -11.84 -5.20 3.84
N HIS A 663 -10.76 -5.97 3.68
CA HIS A 663 -10.57 -7.24 4.38
C HIS A 663 -9.17 -7.32 4.98
N LEU A 664 -9.11 -7.65 6.27
CA LEU A 664 -7.86 -8.01 6.92
C LEU A 664 -7.34 -9.32 6.34
N SER A 665 -6.04 -9.35 6.13
CA SER A 665 -5.26 -10.51 5.70
C SER A 665 -4.10 -10.67 6.66
N LEU A 666 -4.06 -11.82 7.34
CA LEU A 666 -2.89 -12.28 8.07
C LEU A 666 -1.97 -12.98 7.07
N SER A 667 -0.78 -12.42 6.87
CA SER A 667 0.28 -13.03 6.07
C SER A 667 1.34 -13.61 6.99
N ILE A 668 1.58 -14.91 6.90
CA ILE A 668 2.68 -15.60 7.57
C ILE A 668 3.90 -15.48 6.66
N VAL A 669 4.97 -14.85 7.15
CA VAL A 669 6.20 -14.57 6.41
C VAL A 669 7.34 -15.40 6.96
N ASP A 670 7.95 -16.23 6.11
CA ASP A 670 9.21 -16.89 6.45
C ASP A 670 10.36 -15.88 6.36
N ILE A 671 10.93 -15.53 7.52
CA ILE A 671 12.04 -14.60 7.66
C ILE A 671 13.36 -15.09 7.02
N ARG A 672 13.45 -16.40 6.67
CA ARG A 672 14.58 -16.99 5.92
C ARG A 672 14.27 -17.08 4.43
N GLY A 673 13.04 -17.47 4.07
CA GLY A 673 12.56 -17.59 2.69
C GLY A 673 12.17 -16.27 2.00
N ARG A 674 11.96 -15.18 2.75
CA ARG A 674 11.60 -13.83 2.27
C ARG A 674 10.33 -13.75 1.43
N ALA A 675 9.36 -14.64 1.69
CA ALA A 675 8.05 -14.64 1.04
C ALA A 675 6.93 -14.94 2.06
N ALA A 676 5.72 -14.47 1.75
CA ALA A 676 4.52 -14.92 2.47
C ALA A 676 4.26 -16.39 2.11
N THR A 677 4.30 -17.27 3.11
CA THR A 677 4.09 -18.71 2.96
C THR A 677 2.61 -19.07 3.01
N LYS A 678 1.80 -18.26 3.71
CA LYS A 678 0.33 -18.42 3.80
C LYS A 678 -0.33 -17.06 4.00
N ILE A 679 -1.52 -16.88 3.41
CA ILE A 679 -2.39 -15.73 3.65
C ILE A 679 -3.74 -16.25 4.16
N ILE A 680 -4.25 -15.67 5.23
CA ILE A 680 -5.51 -16.04 5.89
C ILE A 680 -6.40 -14.80 5.96
N ALA A 681 -7.65 -14.91 5.51
CA ALA A 681 -8.64 -13.84 5.65
C ALA A 681 -9.00 -13.66 7.14
N ALA A 682 -8.56 -12.53 7.70
CA ALA A 682 -8.53 -12.23 9.13
C ALA A 682 -9.57 -11.17 9.56
N GLY A 683 -10.62 -10.96 8.76
CA GLY A 683 -11.76 -10.11 9.11
C GLY A 683 -11.91 -8.86 8.25
N SER A 684 -12.38 -7.75 8.84
CA SER A 684 -12.63 -6.47 8.15
C SER A 684 -12.23 -5.23 8.97
N GLY A 685 -11.45 -5.39 10.04
CA GLY A 685 -11.09 -4.29 10.94
C GLY A 685 -9.67 -3.74 10.85
N SER A 686 -9.27 -3.10 11.94
CA SER A 686 -7.87 -3.10 12.37
C SER A 686 -7.77 -4.03 13.59
N GLY A 687 -6.56 -4.45 13.94
CA GLY A 687 -6.41 -5.54 14.91
C GLY A 687 -5.01 -5.69 15.47
N SER A 688 -4.93 -6.56 16.48
CA SER A 688 -3.70 -7.02 17.12
C SER A 688 -3.57 -8.53 17.00
N ILE A 689 -2.32 -9.02 17.07
CA ILE A 689 -1.96 -10.45 17.05
C ILE A 689 -1.29 -10.81 18.38
N VAL A 690 -1.72 -11.89 19.02
CA VAL A 690 -1.02 -12.53 20.15
C VAL A 690 -1.06 -14.06 20.05
N PHE A 691 -0.07 -14.74 20.63
CA PHE A 691 0.10 -16.20 20.55
C PHE A 691 -0.01 -16.85 21.93
N ASP A 692 -0.73 -17.97 22.02
CA ASP A 692 -0.54 -18.95 23.09
C ASP A 692 0.02 -20.26 22.50
N PRO A 693 1.37 -20.40 22.42
CA PRO A 693 2.01 -21.57 21.84
C PRO A 693 1.89 -22.83 22.72
N SER A 694 1.34 -22.73 23.92
CA SER A 694 1.12 -23.90 24.79
C SER A 694 -0.12 -24.72 24.43
N ILE A 695 -1.01 -24.14 23.62
CA ILE A 695 -2.27 -24.72 23.13
C ILE A 695 -2.42 -24.59 21.61
N ASP A 696 -1.31 -24.33 20.90
CA ASP A 696 -1.24 -24.12 19.45
C ASP A 696 -2.24 -23.05 18.94
N ALA A 697 -2.34 -21.92 19.64
CA ALA A 697 -3.31 -20.85 19.33
C ALA A 697 -2.68 -19.52 18.92
N GLU A 698 -3.22 -18.93 17.85
CA GLU A 698 -3.03 -17.54 17.46
C GLU A 698 -4.36 -16.79 17.58
N PHE A 699 -4.33 -15.61 18.20
CA PHE A 699 -5.51 -14.78 18.41
C PHE A 699 -5.38 -13.48 17.63
N ILE A 700 -6.39 -13.16 16.82
CA ILE A 700 -6.45 -11.92 16.03
C ILE A 700 -7.66 -11.10 16.47
N GLY A 701 -7.43 -9.83 16.81
CA GLY A 701 -8.52 -8.86 16.99
C GLY A 701 -9.08 -8.41 15.64
N ASP A 702 -10.40 -8.48 15.46
CA ASP A 702 -11.13 -7.96 14.29
C ASP A 702 -12.16 -6.92 14.73
N CYS A 703 -11.92 -5.65 14.39
CA CYS A 703 -12.90 -4.57 14.57
C CYS A 703 -13.91 -4.57 13.41
N ILE A 704 -15.10 -5.14 13.57
CA ILE A 704 -16.14 -5.02 12.54
C ILE A 704 -16.42 -3.53 12.30
N GLY A 705 -16.41 -3.11 11.03
CA GLY A 705 -16.23 -1.72 10.58
C GLY A 705 -17.26 -0.64 10.98
N THR A 706 -18.08 -0.86 12.00
CA THR A 706 -18.88 0.22 12.61
C THR A 706 -18.75 0.17 14.15
N PRO A 707 -18.68 1.31 14.86
CA PRO A 707 -18.63 1.33 16.33
C PRO A 707 -19.82 0.65 17.05
N SER A 708 -20.87 0.33 16.29
CA SER A 708 -22.07 -0.38 16.73
C SER A 708 -22.00 -1.91 16.61
N ALA A 709 -21.13 -2.47 15.78
CA ALA A 709 -21.15 -3.90 15.44
C ALA A 709 -20.47 -4.81 16.47
N GLY A 710 -19.56 -4.26 17.28
CA GLY A 710 -18.78 -5.01 18.26
C GLY A 710 -17.53 -5.66 17.69
N GLY A 711 -16.53 -5.88 18.55
CA GLY A 711 -15.30 -6.56 18.20
C GLY A 711 -15.45 -8.08 18.19
N LEU A 712 -14.62 -8.75 17.41
CA LEU A 712 -14.43 -10.20 17.45
C LEU A 712 -12.96 -10.54 17.74
N VAL A 713 -12.73 -11.55 18.55
CA VAL A 713 -11.48 -12.31 18.53
C VAL A 713 -11.66 -13.49 17.59
N LEU A 714 -10.81 -13.58 16.58
CA LEU A 714 -10.65 -14.78 15.77
C LEU A 714 -9.63 -15.69 16.48
N VAL A 715 -10.01 -16.94 16.73
CA VAL A 715 -9.12 -17.96 17.28
C VAL A 715 -8.66 -18.86 16.14
N LEU A 716 -7.36 -18.86 15.88
CA LEU A 716 -6.71 -19.71 14.88
C LEU A 716 -5.96 -20.83 15.60
N ASP A 717 -6.10 -22.05 15.10
CA ASP A 717 -5.22 -23.18 15.42
C ASP A 717 -3.99 -23.04 14.53
N THR A 718 -2.79 -22.91 15.10
CA THR A 718 -1.55 -22.68 14.35
C THR A 718 -1.08 -23.94 13.58
N SER A 719 -1.48 -25.13 14.03
CA SER A 719 -1.11 -26.40 13.41
C SER A 719 -1.86 -26.66 12.09
N SER A 720 -3.14 -26.31 12.02
CA SER A 720 -3.92 -26.31 10.78
C SER A 720 -3.88 -24.95 10.05
N ALA A 721 -3.50 -23.89 10.77
CA ALA A 721 -3.59 -22.49 10.39
C ALA A 721 -4.98 -22.17 9.80
N ALA A 722 -6.01 -22.48 10.58
CA ALA A 722 -7.43 -22.28 10.27
C ALA A 722 -8.17 -21.62 11.45
N ILE A 723 -9.17 -20.79 11.16
CA ILE A 723 -10.01 -20.15 12.20
C ILE A 723 -10.96 -21.21 12.77
N VAL A 724 -10.78 -21.55 14.05
CA VAL A 724 -11.56 -22.56 14.78
C VAL A 724 -12.82 -21.96 15.38
N THR A 725 -12.73 -20.76 15.97
CA THR A 725 -13.89 -20.07 16.57
C THR A 725 -13.76 -18.55 16.47
N ARG A 726 -14.86 -17.84 16.75
CA ARG A 726 -14.96 -16.37 16.81
C ARG A 726 -15.68 -15.97 18.09
N ILE A 727 -15.05 -15.14 18.92
CA ILE A 727 -15.52 -14.79 20.26
C ILE A 727 -15.84 -13.29 20.31
N PRO A 728 -17.06 -12.87 20.68
CA PRO A 728 -17.40 -11.46 20.84
C PRO A 728 -16.56 -10.76 21.92
N ALA A 729 -16.06 -9.57 21.61
CA ALA A 729 -15.08 -8.81 22.41
C ALA A 729 -15.51 -7.35 22.62
N GLY A 730 -16.69 -7.15 23.18
CA GLY A 730 -17.19 -5.82 23.56
C GLY A 730 -17.45 -4.88 22.38
N ARG A 731 -17.53 -3.57 22.67
CA ARG A 731 -17.57 -2.51 21.65
C ARG A 731 -16.17 -2.10 21.26
N THR A 732 -15.96 -1.85 19.97
CA THR A 732 -14.68 -1.39 19.41
C THR A 732 -14.87 -0.05 18.71
N MET A 733 -13.88 0.82 18.80
CA MET A 733 -13.70 1.89 17.82
C MET A 733 -12.97 1.30 16.60
N ILE A 734 -12.95 2.03 15.49
CA ILE A 734 -12.44 1.58 14.19
C ILE A 734 -10.95 1.15 14.25
N GLU A 735 -10.21 1.58 15.28
CA GLU A 735 -8.75 1.42 15.43
C GLU A 735 -8.29 0.62 16.67
N SER A 736 -9.19 0.02 17.48
CA SER A 736 -8.92 -0.13 18.93
C SER A 736 -8.89 -1.54 19.56
N LEU A 737 -9.09 -2.66 18.85
CA LEU A 737 -9.12 -3.99 19.51
C LEU A 737 -7.71 -4.54 19.81
N GLN A 738 -7.24 -4.28 21.02
CA GLN A 738 -5.94 -4.73 21.53
C GLN A 738 -6.07 -6.03 22.35
N LEU A 739 -5.12 -6.95 22.19
CA LEU A 739 -5.10 -8.25 22.85
C LEU A 739 -3.86 -8.44 23.73
N ALA A 740 -4.02 -9.15 24.84
CA ALA A 740 -2.93 -9.72 25.64
C ALA A 740 -3.33 -11.12 26.14
N VAL A 741 -2.39 -12.06 26.21
CA VAL A 741 -2.67 -13.44 26.63
C VAL A 741 -1.73 -13.91 27.73
N ASP A 742 -2.29 -14.53 28.78
CA ASP A 742 -1.54 -15.21 29.84
C ASP A 742 -1.45 -16.69 29.52
N THR A 743 -0.36 -17.09 28.86
CA THR A 743 -0.11 -18.46 28.41
C THR A 743 0.00 -19.48 29.54
N ALA A 744 0.20 -19.03 30.78
CA ALA A 744 0.19 -19.88 31.97
C ALA A 744 -1.21 -20.28 32.44
N SER A 745 -2.25 -19.51 32.10
CA SER A 745 -3.65 -19.76 32.47
C SER A 745 -4.59 -19.90 31.27
N HIS A 746 -4.06 -19.82 30.05
CA HIS A 746 -4.79 -19.77 28.78
C HIS A 746 -5.89 -18.70 28.77
N THR A 747 -5.67 -17.60 29.51
CA THR A 747 -6.62 -16.49 29.61
C THR A 747 -6.20 -15.38 28.65
N LEU A 748 -7.08 -15.05 27.71
CA LEU A 748 -6.96 -13.96 26.78
C LEU A 748 -7.74 -12.73 27.31
N TYR A 749 -7.16 -11.56 27.15
CA TYR A 749 -7.74 -10.28 27.50
C TYR A 749 -7.92 -9.46 26.23
N ALA A 750 -9.17 -9.09 25.93
CA ALA A 750 -9.51 -8.30 24.75
C ALA A 750 -10.02 -6.91 25.17
N LEU A 751 -9.29 -5.88 24.77
CA LEU A 751 -9.55 -4.48 25.12
C LEU A 751 -10.34 -3.80 24.00
N GLY A 752 -11.59 -3.45 24.31
CA GLY A 752 -12.45 -2.62 23.47
C GLY A 752 -12.39 -1.13 23.83
N ALA A 753 -13.31 -0.35 23.26
CA ALA A 753 -13.34 1.13 23.38
C ALA A 753 -13.68 1.66 24.78
N ASP A 754 -14.33 0.85 25.62
CA ASP A 754 -14.83 1.22 26.96
C ASP A 754 -14.73 0.07 27.98
N SER A 755 -14.18 -1.08 27.59
CA SER A 755 -14.31 -2.32 28.33
C SER A 755 -13.20 -3.32 28.03
N LEU A 756 -12.87 -4.15 29.03
CA LEU A 756 -12.01 -5.32 28.91
C LEU A 756 -12.87 -6.57 28.98
N THR A 757 -12.83 -7.41 27.95
CA THR A 757 -13.44 -8.74 27.94
C THR A 757 -12.39 -9.79 28.28
N VAL A 758 -12.66 -10.62 29.30
CA VAL A 758 -11.80 -11.74 29.68
C VAL A 758 -12.34 -13.01 29.02
N ILE A 759 -11.46 -13.71 28.32
CA ILE A 759 -11.76 -14.90 27.51
C ILE A 759 -10.90 -16.06 28.02
N GLY A 760 -11.46 -17.25 28.11
CA GLY A 760 -10.70 -18.44 28.50
C GLY A 760 -11.53 -19.73 28.41
N PRO A 761 -10.97 -20.86 28.87
CA PRO A 761 -11.65 -22.16 28.89
C PRO A 761 -12.76 -22.25 29.95
#